data_AF-A0A6B2C6V2-F1
#
_entry.id   AF-A0A6B2C6V2-F1
#
_cell.length_a   1.000
_cell.length_b   1.000
_cell.length_c   1.000
_cell.angle_alpha   90.00
_cell.angle_beta   90.00
_cell.angle_gamma   90.00
#
_symmetry.space_group_name_H-M   'P 1'
#
loop_
_entity.id
_entity.type
_entity.pdbx_description
1 polymer ?
#
loop_
_entity_poly.entity_id
_entity_poly.type
_entity_poly.pdbx_seq_one_letter_code
_entity_poly.pdbx_strand_id
1 'polypeptide(L)'
;MSASINLRDVEEIINSLVKKGVEYAVALYPFFFSFDEERYRNVVETIRSAFGEEIAEKVYREITEAFKNINFMTEVIVKDEKIYLRDYLERYILKEDIKRIILNEIENRFNRMSEEDRKILSIASAAINVLKRKSYSGIYVDYPSHRVGGIRVSSTEIFSRLVSSILRYEISDVRRFFYKYILGFQGDYSSRRYYTNALEIYPFAIPYIEKLASKISDYIKIPDKSKIRSILEEMYQRGEYIKIALIDHSLEAGRSESQFLSYFSGLTFRQLCKEVVIENMFNDCFVNPLVYEEIREAIKDLYNKALDDLIKIFREIFERQGYRVGCANDHCAFARPGARPIHVFFYPWPKSPPYYVLEEIPGAVKSVVMQGIPTQLILQTDSLRSYGEKGYLWFFIERDKILIVSNTYKHEDHYELLRILKDHFFIETIGSVPKELEESLTSLLTKPAALTQPVSLPQISPIKRFGGRDLLEDIVASVLYSLGFTVKVDHKIVGKAGTEIEVDVWGEKYVGDIRFIVYASCKNWDKPVEISIVREEFGRILQLPLIPHVRVIVAPSFTEPAKKEAIADGFVVIETGERAVEDNMNRIYKNVYDKLNKLFIGVAPKWMQELAERARKVAEEIRKIGEELEKIAGTPS
;
A
#
# COMPACT_ATOMS: atom_id res chain seq x y z
N MET A 1 -45.42 25.75 -40.78
CA MET A 1 -45.65 27.06 -40.18
C MET A 1 -45.44 26.92 -38.69
N SER A 2 -44.28 27.32 -38.15
CA SER A 2 -44.08 27.32 -36.69
C SER A 2 -44.84 28.50 -36.10
N ALA A 3 -45.74 28.26 -35.15
CA ALA A 3 -46.32 29.34 -34.36
C ALA A 3 -45.18 30.18 -33.76
N SER A 4 -45.20 31.50 -33.97
CA SER A 4 -44.18 32.37 -33.37
C SER A 4 -44.38 32.38 -31.86
N ILE A 5 -43.41 31.88 -31.11
CA ILE A 5 -43.44 31.94 -29.65
C ILE A 5 -43.22 33.39 -29.22
N ASN A 6 -44.14 33.93 -28.43
CA ASN A 6 -44.01 35.26 -27.83
C ASN A 6 -43.15 35.15 -26.55
N LEU A 7 -41.98 35.80 -26.56
CA LEU A 7 -41.04 35.76 -25.43
C LEU A 7 -41.64 36.30 -24.14
N ARG A 8 -42.50 37.34 -24.20
CA ARG A 8 -43.12 37.90 -22.97
C ARG A 8 -43.99 36.90 -22.25
N ASP A 9 -44.74 36.09 -22.98
CA ASP A 9 -45.63 35.08 -22.40
C ASP A 9 -44.80 34.01 -21.65
N VAL A 10 -43.66 33.62 -22.22
CA VAL A 10 -42.74 32.66 -21.59
C VAL A 10 -42.04 33.27 -20.37
N GLU A 11 -41.66 34.55 -20.42
CA GLU A 11 -41.11 35.29 -19.28
C GLU A 11 -42.12 35.40 -18.12
N GLU A 12 -43.39 35.65 -18.43
CA GLU A 12 -44.47 35.69 -17.44
C GLU A 12 -44.66 34.34 -16.74
N ILE A 13 -44.54 33.22 -17.48
CA ILE A 13 -44.55 31.88 -16.89
C ILE A 13 -43.41 31.73 -15.86
N ILE A 14 -42.17 32.09 -16.24
CA ILE A 14 -41.02 32.03 -15.33
C ILE A 14 -41.26 32.91 -14.09
N ASN A 15 -41.66 34.16 -14.30
CA ASN A 15 -41.87 35.10 -13.20
C ASN A 15 -43.01 34.65 -12.27
N SER A 16 -44.06 34.03 -12.82
CA SER A 16 -45.16 33.45 -12.05
C SER A 16 -44.69 32.27 -11.17
N LEU A 17 -43.87 31.38 -11.73
CA LEU A 17 -43.27 30.26 -10.98
C LEU A 17 -42.35 30.76 -9.87
N VAL A 18 -41.45 31.70 -10.17
CA VAL A 18 -40.52 32.27 -9.17
C VAL A 18 -41.27 32.95 -8.01
N LYS A 19 -42.42 33.58 -8.28
CA LYS A 19 -43.28 34.18 -7.23
C LYS A 19 -43.89 33.16 -6.28
N LYS A 20 -43.98 31.88 -6.67
CA LYS A 20 -44.51 30.82 -5.78
C LYS A 20 -43.54 30.45 -4.67
N GLY A 21 -42.23 30.54 -4.91
CA GLY A 21 -41.21 30.17 -3.93
C GLY A 21 -39.81 30.04 -4.51
N VAL A 22 -38.82 30.02 -3.63
CA VAL A 22 -37.40 29.90 -4.01
C VAL A 22 -37.09 28.53 -4.61
N GLU A 23 -37.79 27.48 -4.17
CA GLU A 23 -37.69 26.12 -4.72
C GLU A 23 -38.01 26.08 -6.22
N TYR A 24 -38.96 26.91 -6.69
CA TYR A 24 -39.26 27.05 -8.11
C TYR A 24 -38.14 27.76 -8.84
N ALA A 25 -37.59 28.84 -8.27
CA ALA A 25 -36.46 29.56 -8.86
C ALA A 25 -35.22 28.66 -9.03
N VAL A 26 -34.92 27.83 -8.02
CA VAL A 26 -33.82 26.85 -8.07
C VAL A 26 -34.11 25.77 -9.11
N ALA A 27 -35.33 25.24 -9.17
CA ALA A 27 -35.70 24.14 -10.06
C ALA A 27 -35.62 24.49 -11.56
N LEU A 28 -35.81 25.77 -11.91
CA LEU A 28 -35.70 26.22 -13.30
C LEU A 28 -34.31 25.97 -13.90
N TYR A 29 -33.24 25.97 -13.10
CA TYR A 29 -31.89 25.70 -13.59
C TYR A 29 -31.73 24.26 -14.10
N PRO A 30 -31.82 23.20 -13.26
CA PRO A 30 -31.77 21.84 -13.76
C PRO A 30 -32.84 21.55 -14.81
N PHE A 31 -33.99 22.24 -14.80
CA PHE A 31 -35.02 22.06 -15.82
C PHE A 31 -34.58 22.54 -17.22
N PHE A 32 -34.01 23.74 -17.33
CA PHE A 32 -33.55 24.30 -18.62
C PHE A 32 -32.21 23.74 -19.06
N PHE A 33 -31.28 23.46 -18.14
CA PHE A 33 -29.95 22.95 -18.46
C PHE A 33 -29.91 21.42 -18.72
N SER A 34 -31.03 20.71 -18.54
CA SER A 34 -31.14 19.27 -18.80
C SER A 34 -31.80 18.95 -20.14
N PHE A 35 -31.42 17.79 -20.69
CA PHE A 35 -32.17 17.15 -21.77
C PHE A 35 -33.48 16.56 -21.24
N ASP A 36 -34.48 16.46 -22.10
CA ASP A 36 -35.84 16.02 -21.77
C ASP A 36 -35.86 14.72 -20.94
N GLU A 37 -35.05 13.73 -21.32
CA GLU A 37 -34.97 12.42 -20.67
C GLU A 37 -34.44 12.47 -19.21
N GLU A 38 -33.62 13.48 -18.88
CA GLU A 38 -32.99 13.61 -17.55
C GLU A 38 -33.63 14.70 -16.68
N ARG A 39 -34.57 15.49 -17.22
CA ARG A 39 -35.17 16.65 -16.53
C ARG A 39 -35.77 16.27 -15.19
N TYR A 40 -36.60 15.23 -15.15
CA TYR A 40 -37.27 14.78 -13.93
C TYR A 40 -36.25 14.54 -12.81
N ARG A 41 -35.27 13.69 -13.09
CA ARG A 41 -34.27 13.32 -12.11
C ARG A 41 -33.41 14.50 -11.69
N ASN A 42 -32.92 15.30 -12.64
CA ASN A 42 -32.05 16.43 -12.30
C ASN A 42 -32.76 17.49 -11.46
N VAL A 43 -34.04 17.77 -11.73
CA VAL A 43 -34.84 18.70 -10.93
C VAL A 43 -35.13 18.12 -9.55
N VAL A 44 -35.68 16.89 -9.48
CA VAL A 44 -36.11 16.29 -8.23
C VAL A 44 -34.93 16.10 -7.27
N GLU A 45 -33.81 15.56 -7.74
CA GLU A 45 -32.60 15.36 -6.91
C GLU A 45 -32.04 16.66 -6.34
N THR A 46 -32.02 17.72 -7.17
CA THR A 46 -31.56 19.05 -6.76
C THR A 46 -32.44 19.63 -5.65
N ILE A 47 -33.76 19.60 -5.83
CA ILE A 47 -34.70 20.22 -4.89
C ILE A 47 -34.86 19.42 -3.61
N ARG A 48 -34.88 18.09 -3.72
CA ARG A 48 -35.12 17.17 -2.60
C ARG A 48 -34.18 17.41 -1.43
N SER A 49 -32.90 17.64 -1.70
CA SER A 49 -31.88 17.81 -0.65
C SER A 49 -32.10 19.08 0.18
N ALA A 50 -32.71 20.11 -0.40
CA ALA A 50 -32.92 21.41 0.24
C ALA A 50 -34.34 21.60 0.80
N PHE A 51 -35.35 21.00 0.16
CA PHE A 51 -36.76 21.27 0.43
C PHE A 51 -37.60 20.00 0.71
N GLY A 52 -37.02 18.81 0.56
CA GLY A 52 -37.72 17.54 0.76
C GLY A 52 -38.38 16.97 -0.50
N GLU A 53 -38.67 15.67 -0.46
CA GLU A 53 -39.18 14.88 -1.60
C GLU A 53 -40.54 15.39 -2.10
N GLU A 54 -41.49 15.66 -1.20
CA GLU A 54 -42.84 16.10 -1.56
C GLU A 54 -42.82 17.43 -2.32
N ILE A 55 -41.99 18.38 -1.87
CA ILE A 55 -41.83 19.67 -2.54
C ILE A 55 -41.16 19.48 -3.90
N ALA A 56 -40.12 18.64 -3.98
CA ALA A 56 -39.40 18.37 -5.23
C ALA A 56 -40.33 17.81 -6.33
N GLU A 57 -41.14 16.82 -5.99
CA GLU A 57 -42.13 16.23 -6.89
C GLU A 57 -43.19 17.24 -7.34
N LYS A 58 -43.73 18.01 -6.39
CA LYS A 58 -44.73 19.05 -6.68
C LYS A 58 -44.16 20.10 -7.63
N VAL A 59 -42.99 20.64 -7.34
CA VAL A 59 -42.33 21.68 -8.14
C VAL A 59 -42.07 21.19 -9.56
N TYR A 60 -41.53 19.97 -9.72
CA TYR A 60 -41.28 19.42 -11.04
C TYR A 60 -42.57 19.29 -11.88
N ARG A 61 -43.64 18.75 -11.30
CA ARG A 61 -44.93 18.59 -11.99
C ARG A 61 -45.49 19.94 -12.44
N GLU A 62 -45.46 20.93 -11.56
CA GLU A 62 -45.99 22.27 -11.88
C GLU A 62 -45.16 23.00 -12.94
N ILE A 63 -43.83 22.88 -12.92
CA ILE A 63 -42.97 23.45 -13.97
C ILE A 63 -43.23 22.73 -15.30
N THR A 64 -43.28 21.40 -15.30
CA THR A 64 -43.54 20.60 -16.50
C THR A 64 -44.89 20.97 -17.13
N GLU A 65 -45.93 21.09 -16.32
CA GLU A 65 -47.27 21.48 -16.78
C GLU A 65 -47.27 22.90 -17.37
N ALA A 66 -46.57 23.84 -16.75
CA ALA A 66 -46.45 25.22 -17.24
C ALA A 66 -45.75 25.31 -18.61
N PHE A 67 -44.83 24.39 -18.91
CA PHE A 67 -44.06 24.37 -20.16
C PHE A 67 -44.48 23.29 -21.16
N LYS A 68 -45.56 22.51 -20.91
CA LYS A 68 -45.92 21.31 -21.69
C LYS A 68 -46.10 21.52 -23.20
N ASN A 69 -46.47 22.73 -23.61
CA ASN A 69 -46.73 23.09 -25.01
C ASN A 69 -45.64 23.99 -25.62
N ILE A 70 -44.51 24.16 -24.91
CA ILE A 70 -43.43 25.03 -25.34
C ILE A 70 -42.28 24.17 -25.86
N ASN A 71 -41.94 24.35 -27.14
CA ASN A 71 -40.78 23.69 -27.73
C ASN A 71 -39.53 24.56 -27.55
N PHE A 72 -38.60 24.12 -26.69
CA PHE A 72 -37.36 24.84 -26.38
C PHE A 72 -36.36 24.90 -27.53
N MET A 73 -36.49 24.04 -28.55
CA MET A 73 -35.66 24.05 -29.76
C MET A 73 -36.18 25.02 -30.83
N THR A 74 -37.21 25.80 -30.53
CA THR A 74 -37.73 26.83 -31.43
C THR A 74 -36.75 28.00 -31.51
N GLU A 75 -36.41 28.44 -32.72
CA GLU A 75 -35.60 29.64 -32.92
C GLU A 75 -36.42 30.90 -32.61
N VAL A 76 -35.82 31.82 -31.86
CA VAL A 76 -36.37 33.13 -31.51
C VAL A 76 -35.38 34.22 -31.89
N ILE A 77 -35.89 35.41 -32.23
CA ILE A 77 -35.07 36.57 -32.57
C ILE A 77 -34.96 37.46 -31.34
N VAL A 78 -33.74 37.68 -30.87
CA VAL A 78 -33.43 38.55 -29.73
C VAL A 78 -32.35 39.52 -30.15
N LYS A 79 -32.66 40.83 -30.18
CA LYS A 79 -31.72 41.89 -30.60
C LYS A 79 -31.01 41.57 -31.93
N ASP A 80 -31.79 41.18 -32.93
CA ASP A 80 -31.33 40.84 -34.29
C ASP A 80 -30.48 39.56 -34.42
N GLU A 81 -30.29 38.79 -33.33
CA GLU A 81 -29.67 37.47 -33.35
C GLU A 81 -30.72 36.36 -33.29
N LYS A 82 -30.55 35.31 -34.10
CA LYS A 82 -31.32 34.07 -34.00
C LYS A 82 -30.66 33.15 -32.98
N ILE A 83 -31.40 32.81 -31.92
CA ILE A 83 -30.97 31.87 -30.87
C ILE A 83 -32.08 30.86 -30.60
N TYR A 84 -31.75 29.71 -29.99
CA TYR A 84 -32.80 28.81 -29.51
C TYR A 84 -33.48 29.41 -28.28
N LEU A 85 -34.80 29.17 -28.14
CA LEU A 85 -35.55 29.57 -26.95
C LEU A 85 -34.90 29.05 -25.68
N ARG A 86 -34.37 27.82 -25.69
CA ARG A 86 -33.60 27.27 -24.58
C ARG A 86 -32.48 28.20 -24.12
N ASP A 87 -31.60 28.61 -25.03
CA ASP A 87 -30.44 29.47 -24.74
C ASP A 87 -30.89 30.84 -24.20
N TYR A 88 -32.01 31.35 -24.71
CA TYR A 88 -32.63 32.57 -24.20
C TYR A 88 -33.08 32.41 -22.74
N LEU A 89 -33.80 31.33 -22.42
CA LEU A 89 -34.33 31.08 -21.08
C LEU A 89 -33.20 30.81 -20.07
N GLU A 90 -32.17 30.08 -20.48
CA GLU A 90 -30.95 29.87 -19.69
C GLU A 90 -30.29 31.21 -19.31
N ARG A 91 -30.24 32.18 -20.24
CA ARG A 91 -29.78 33.55 -19.95
C ARG A 91 -30.77 34.34 -19.09
N TYR A 92 -32.07 34.15 -19.30
CA TYR A 92 -33.12 34.89 -18.58
C TYR A 92 -33.14 34.56 -17.09
N ILE A 93 -32.98 33.28 -16.71
CA ILE A 93 -32.98 32.87 -15.30
C ILE A 93 -31.76 33.36 -14.52
N LEU A 94 -30.73 33.85 -15.20
CA LEU A 94 -29.54 34.48 -14.61
C LEU A 94 -29.76 35.98 -14.28
N LYS A 95 -30.92 36.55 -14.59
CA LYS A 95 -31.25 37.96 -14.25
C LYS A 95 -31.18 38.21 -12.74
N GLU A 96 -30.79 39.42 -12.38
CA GLU A 96 -30.48 39.81 -10.98
C GLU A 96 -31.66 39.60 -10.03
N ASP A 97 -32.90 39.80 -10.47
CA ASP A 97 -34.07 39.62 -9.61
C ASP A 97 -34.28 38.17 -9.16
N ILE A 98 -34.09 37.20 -10.06
CA ILE A 98 -34.20 35.77 -9.75
C ILE A 98 -32.99 35.33 -8.92
N LYS A 99 -31.79 35.75 -9.33
CA LYS A 99 -30.54 35.49 -8.61
C LYS A 99 -30.61 35.98 -7.16
N ARG A 100 -31.16 37.18 -6.89
CA ARG A 100 -31.26 37.74 -5.54
C ARG A 100 -32.12 36.89 -4.62
N ILE A 101 -33.22 36.30 -5.12
CA ILE A 101 -34.08 35.40 -4.34
C ILE A 101 -33.28 34.17 -3.90
N ILE A 102 -32.50 33.58 -4.81
CA ILE A 102 -31.67 32.41 -4.52
C ILE A 102 -30.54 32.76 -3.53
N LEU A 103 -29.84 33.89 -3.75
CA LEU A 103 -28.77 34.34 -2.85
C LEU A 103 -29.24 34.57 -1.42
N ASN A 104 -30.41 35.18 -1.23
CA ASN A 104 -30.98 35.37 0.11
C ASN A 104 -31.20 34.04 0.84
N GLU A 105 -31.67 33.01 0.12
CA GLU A 105 -31.87 31.68 0.69
C GLU A 105 -30.52 30.96 0.96
N ILE A 106 -29.51 31.15 0.10
CA ILE A 106 -28.15 30.66 0.36
C ILE A 106 -27.63 31.25 1.67
N GLU A 107 -27.72 32.57 1.88
CA GLU A 107 -27.27 33.22 3.12
C GLU A 107 -28.00 32.68 4.35
N ASN A 108 -29.32 32.54 4.28
CA ASN A 108 -30.12 31.95 5.37
C ASN A 108 -29.64 30.55 5.75
N ARG A 109 -29.33 29.72 4.75
CA ARG A 109 -28.85 28.35 4.97
C ARG A 109 -27.42 28.31 5.49
N PHE A 110 -26.55 29.17 4.97
CA PHE A 110 -25.17 29.31 5.46
C PHE A 110 -25.11 29.67 6.94
N ASN A 111 -26.00 30.57 7.39
CA ASN A 111 -26.10 30.97 8.79
C ASN A 111 -26.57 29.82 9.72
N ARG A 112 -27.26 28.81 9.18
CA ARG A 112 -27.75 27.64 9.92
C ARG A 112 -26.99 26.34 9.62
N MET A 113 -25.89 26.43 8.87
CA MET A 113 -25.08 25.29 8.45
C MET A 113 -24.44 24.62 9.67
N SER A 114 -24.59 23.29 9.78
CA SER A 114 -23.91 22.52 10.83
C SER A 114 -22.39 22.52 10.60
N GLU A 115 -21.60 22.36 11.67
CA GLU A 115 -20.14 22.30 11.53
C GLU A 115 -19.67 21.06 10.74
N GLU A 116 -20.43 19.96 10.80
CA GLU A 116 -20.14 18.77 9.98
C GLU A 116 -20.33 19.05 8.49
N ASP A 117 -21.46 19.63 8.09
CA ASP A 117 -21.72 20.00 6.69
C ASP A 117 -20.71 21.04 6.21
N ARG A 118 -20.33 21.98 7.08
CA ARG A 118 -19.31 22.99 6.80
C ARG A 118 -17.96 22.36 6.53
N LYS A 119 -17.56 21.38 7.34
CA LYS A 119 -16.31 20.62 7.12
C LYS A 119 -16.33 19.91 5.77
N ILE A 120 -17.41 19.19 5.46
CA ILE A 120 -17.57 18.45 4.19
C ILE A 120 -17.48 19.42 3.00
N LEU A 121 -18.26 20.50 3.04
CA LEU A 121 -18.27 21.50 1.97
C LEU A 121 -16.95 22.25 1.85
N SER A 122 -16.25 22.52 2.95
CA SER A 122 -14.94 23.17 2.92
C SER A 122 -13.90 22.31 2.21
N ILE A 123 -13.87 21.00 2.52
CA ILE A 123 -12.97 20.03 1.85
C ILE A 123 -13.34 19.86 0.37
N ALA A 124 -14.62 19.65 0.07
CA ALA A 124 -15.07 19.50 -1.31
C ALA A 124 -14.80 20.78 -2.13
N SER A 125 -15.05 21.96 -1.56
CA SER A 125 -14.80 23.25 -2.22
C SER A 125 -13.31 23.51 -2.43
N ALA A 126 -12.46 23.17 -1.45
CA ALA A 126 -11.01 23.28 -1.59
C ALA A 126 -10.48 22.37 -2.71
N ALA A 127 -10.95 21.13 -2.77
CA ALA A 127 -10.63 20.21 -3.86
C ALA A 127 -11.06 20.81 -5.22
N ILE A 128 -12.32 21.24 -5.36
CA ILE A 128 -12.81 21.85 -6.60
C ILE A 128 -11.96 23.07 -7.00
N ASN A 129 -11.63 23.95 -6.05
CA ASN A 129 -10.79 25.13 -6.33
C ASN A 129 -9.41 24.79 -6.90
N VAL A 130 -8.77 23.73 -6.40
CA VAL A 130 -7.51 23.24 -6.97
C VAL A 130 -7.72 22.65 -8.36
N LEU A 131 -8.75 21.82 -8.51
CA LEU A 131 -9.03 21.08 -9.73
C LEU A 131 -9.51 21.94 -10.90
N LYS A 132 -10.06 23.14 -10.66
CA LYS A 132 -10.37 24.13 -11.71
C LYS A 132 -9.16 24.48 -12.59
N ARG A 133 -7.95 24.34 -12.06
CA ARG A 133 -6.70 24.79 -12.71
C ARG A 133 -5.76 23.63 -13.04
N LYS A 134 -6.09 22.41 -12.62
CA LYS A 134 -5.18 21.27 -12.65
C LYS A 134 -5.94 20.02 -13.05
N SER A 135 -5.31 19.18 -13.87
CA SER A 135 -5.82 17.85 -14.17
C SER A 135 -5.70 16.95 -12.96
N TYR A 136 -6.71 16.13 -12.69
CA TYR A 136 -6.66 15.07 -11.69
C TYR A 136 -7.23 13.78 -12.27
N SER A 137 -6.58 12.66 -11.99
CA SER A 137 -6.97 11.41 -12.63
C SER A 137 -8.40 11.01 -12.25
N GLY A 138 -9.24 10.76 -13.26
CA GLY A 138 -10.62 10.30 -13.09
C GLY A 138 -11.64 11.39 -12.74
N ILE A 139 -11.23 12.64 -12.50
CA ILE A 139 -12.14 13.75 -12.19
C ILE A 139 -11.90 14.88 -13.19
N TYR A 140 -12.97 15.36 -13.80
CA TYR A 140 -12.91 16.47 -14.75
C TYR A 140 -13.67 17.67 -14.19
N VAL A 141 -12.99 18.83 -14.15
CA VAL A 141 -13.58 20.10 -13.74
C VAL A 141 -13.51 21.09 -14.88
N ASP A 142 -14.67 21.53 -15.37
CA ASP A 142 -14.80 22.56 -16.40
C ASP A 142 -15.01 23.92 -15.72
N TYR A 143 -14.15 24.88 -16.00
CA TYR A 143 -14.27 26.24 -15.48
C TYR A 143 -13.69 27.29 -16.45
N PRO A 144 -14.51 28.24 -16.95
CA PRO A 144 -15.96 28.32 -16.76
C PRO A 144 -16.69 27.19 -17.50
N SER A 145 -17.72 26.61 -16.88
CA SER A 145 -18.61 25.62 -17.51
C SER A 145 -19.28 26.25 -18.73
N HIS A 146 -19.11 25.64 -19.91
CA HIS A 146 -19.73 26.10 -21.15
C HIS A 146 -21.28 26.16 -21.10
N ARG A 147 -21.90 25.39 -20.18
CA ARG A 147 -23.35 25.40 -19.99
C ARG A 147 -23.79 26.58 -19.15
N VAL A 148 -23.33 26.64 -17.91
CA VAL A 148 -23.90 27.55 -16.90
C VAL A 148 -23.06 28.80 -16.66
N GLY A 149 -21.85 28.89 -17.22
CA GLY A 149 -20.85 29.93 -16.90
C GLY A 149 -20.24 29.80 -15.50
N GLY A 150 -20.55 28.71 -14.80
CA GLY A 150 -20.15 28.37 -13.44
C GLY A 150 -19.04 27.31 -13.43
N ILE A 151 -19.16 26.29 -12.58
CA ILE A 151 -18.18 25.18 -12.53
C ILE A 151 -18.91 23.85 -12.73
N ARG A 152 -18.44 23.02 -13.66
CA ARG A 152 -18.95 21.65 -13.82
C ARG A 152 -17.94 20.67 -13.24
N VAL A 153 -18.36 19.83 -12.30
CA VAL A 153 -17.57 18.70 -11.81
C VAL A 153 -18.19 17.42 -12.34
N SER A 154 -17.47 16.69 -13.20
CA SER A 154 -17.88 15.40 -13.74
C SER A 154 -17.26 14.24 -12.94
N SER A 155 -17.79 13.03 -13.12
CA SER A 155 -17.37 11.82 -12.39
C SER A 155 -17.59 11.95 -10.87
N THR A 156 -18.77 12.42 -10.49
CA THR A 156 -19.07 12.83 -9.11
C THR A 156 -19.06 11.68 -8.10
N GLU A 157 -19.17 10.44 -8.55
CA GLU A 157 -18.95 9.26 -7.71
C GLU A 157 -17.48 9.17 -7.25
N ILE A 158 -16.54 9.32 -8.20
CA ILE A 158 -15.10 9.37 -7.91
C ILE A 158 -14.80 10.60 -7.04
N PHE A 159 -15.43 11.75 -7.30
CA PHE A 159 -15.30 12.94 -6.47
C PHE A 159 -15.81 12.73 -5.03
N SER A 160 -16.92 12.00 -4.84
CA SER A 160 -17.45 11.67 -3.51
C SER A 160 -16.49 10.76 -2.75
N ARG A 161 -15.91 9.77 -3.41
CA ARG A 161 -14.87 8.90 -2.83
C ARG A 161 -13.59 9.67 -2.47
N LEU A 162 -13.17 10.62 -3.32
CA LEU A 162 -12.05 11.51 -3.03
C LEU A 162 -12.30 12.36 -1.78
N VAL A 163 -13.49 12.96 -1.66
CA VAL A 163 -13.82 13.75 -0.45
C VAL A 163 -13.88 12.85 0.78
N SER A 164 -14.48 11.66 0.65
CA SER A 164 -14.52 10.65 1.71
C SER A 164 -13.12 10.22 2.16
N SER A 165 -12.17 10.06 1.24
CA SER A 165 -10.80 9.66 1.56
C SER A 165 -10.06 10.71 2.38
N ILE A 166 -10.29 12.00 2.10
CA ILE A 166 -9.72 13.10 2.89
C ILE A 166 -10.38 13.15 4.28
N LEU A 167 -11.69 12.94 4.35
CA LEU A 167 -12.47 12.97 5.59
C LEU A 167 -12.26 11.75 6.50
N ARG A 168 -11.82 10.62 5.94
CA ARG A 168 -11.66 9.31 6.60
C ARG A 168 -12.98 8.68 7.07
N TYR A 169 -14.09 9.04 6.44
CA TYR A 169 -15.37 8.35 6.56
C TYR A 169 -16.14 8.44 5.25
N GLU A 170 -17.06 7.52 5.06
CA GLU A 170 -17.78 7.35 3.80
C GLU A 170 -18.87 8.42 3.61
N ILE A 171 -18.85 9.09 2.47
CA ILE A 171 -19.93 9.92 1.95
C ILE A 171 -20.39 9.32 0.62
N SER A 172 -21.63 8.84 0.60
CA SER A 172 -22.20 8.20 -0.58
C SER A 172 -22.36 9.15 -1.77
N ASP A 173 -22.80 10.39 -1.53
CA ASP A 173 -22.93 11.41 -2.57
C ASP A 173 -22.69 12.81 -2.01
N VAL A 174 -21.51 13.36 -2.30
CA VAL A 174 -21.12 14.70 -1.84
C VAL A 174 -21.96 15.80 -2.50
N ARG A 175 -22.58 15.54 -3.65
CA ARG A 175 -23.37 16.54 -4.38
C ARG A 175 -24.58 17.01 -3.57
N ARG A 176 -25.16 16.12 -2.76
CA ARG A 176 -26.32 16.43 -1.89
C ARG A 176 -26.05 17.61 -0.96
N PHE A 177 -24.81 17.81 -0.52
CA PHE A 177 -24.45 18.97 0.29
C PHE A 177 -24.48 20.25 -0.54
N PHE A 178 -23.99 20.24 -1.78
CA PHE A 178 -24.10 21.40 -2.68
C PHE A 178 -25.56 21.74 -2.97
N TYR A 179 -26.43 20.75 -3.12
CA TYR A 179 -27.86 20.95 -3.36
C TYR A 179 -28.57 21.49 -2.12
N LYS A 180 -28.32 20.88 -0.94
CA LYS A 180 -28.89 21.28 0.35
C LYS A 180 -28.66 22.75 0.68
N TYR A 181 -27.50 23.29 0.28
CA TYR A 181 -27.11 24.69 0.47
C TYR A 181 -27.25 25.56 -0.79
N ILE A 182 -27.88 25.03 -1.85
CA ILE A 182 -28.19 25.73 -3.10
C ILE A 182 -26.94 26.34 -3.76
N LEU A 183 -25.81 25.66 -3.63
CA LEU A 183 -24.54 26.04 -4.26
C LEU A 183 -24.41 25.51 -5.69
N GLY A 184 -25.17 24.46 -6.01
CA GLY A 184 -25.21 23.87 -7.33
C GLY A 184 -26.46 23.03 -7.55
N PHE A 185 -26.50 22.37 -8.70
CA PHE A 185 -27.58 21.49 -9.12
C PHE A 185 -27.05 20.30 -9.91
N GLN A 186 -27.91 19.30 -10.09
CA GLN A 186 -27.57 18.09 -10.80
C GLN A 186 -27.56 18.32 -12.32
N GLY A 187 -26.45 17.97 -12.96
CA GLY A 187 -26.22 18.13 -14.40
C GLY A 187 -25.98 16.80 -15.11
N ASP A 188 -26.59 15.72 -14.59
CA ASP A 188 -26.40 14.37 -15.10
C ASP A 188 -26.93 14.28 -16.54
N TYR A 189 -26.23 13.50 -17.37
CA TYR A 189 -26.53 13.35 -18.78
C TYR A 189 -26.31 11.90 -19.23
N SER A 190 -27.30 11.33 -19.91
CA SER A 190 -27.17 10.07 -20.61
C SER A 190 -27.24 10.24 -22.12
N SER A 191 -26.49 9.40 -22.82
CA SER A 191 -26.52 9.21 -24.27
C SER A 191 -26.37 7.72 -24.54
N ARG A 192 -26.64 7.29 -25.78
CA ARG A 192 -26.48 5.87 -26.18
C ARG A 192 -25.11 5.27 -25.88
N ARG A 193 -24.06 6.09 -25.71
CA ARG A 193 -22.67 5.65 -25.49
C ARG A 193 -22.08 6.04 -24.15
N TYR A 194 -22.66 7.02 -23.46
CA TYR A 194 -22.06 7.62 -22.27
C TYR A 194 -23.11 8.03 -21.26
N TYR A 195 -22.84 7.74 -20.00
CA TYR A 195 -23.60 8.23 -18.87
C TYR A 195 -22.65 9.03 -17.97
N THR A 196 -22.94 10.31 -17.78
CA THR A 196 -22.08 11.25 -17.06
C THR A 196 -22.83 11.82 -15.86
N ASN A 197 -22.39 11.48 -14.66
CA ASN A 197 -22.84 12.16 -13.45
C ASN A 197 -22.06 13.47 -13.26
N ALA A 198 -22.76 14.57 -13.05
CA ALA A 198 -22.16 15.89 -12.91
C ALA A 198 -22.86 16.77 -11.85
N LEU A 199 -22.04 17.59 -11.20
CA LEU A 199 -22.46 18.69 -10.35
C LEU A 199 -22.19 19.99 -11.10
N GLU A 200 -23.21 20.82 -11.29
CA GLU A 200 -23.09 22.16 -11.84
C GLU A 200 -23.19 23.17 -10.69
N ILE A 201 -22.14 23.95 -10.46
CA ILE A 201 -22.12 25.04 -9.48
C ILE A 201 -22.55 26.33 -10.18
N TYR A 202 -23.47 27.06 -9.55
CA TYR A 202 -23.95 28.32 -10.10
C TYR A 202 -22.81 29.37 -10.21
N PRO A 203 -22.81 30.24 -11.24
CA PRO A 203 -21.82 31.31 -11.35
C PRO A 203 -21.78 32.22 -10.12
N PHE A 204 -22.95 32.58 -9.60
CA PHE A 204 -23.06 33.44 -8.40
C PHE A 204 -22.71 32.70 -7.10
N ALA A 205 -22.62 31.38 -7.11
CA ALA A 205 -22.23 30.59 -5.94
C ALA A 205 -20.70 30.46 -5.80
N ILE A 206 -19.93 30.80 -6.83
CA ILE A 206 -18.46 30.70 -6.82
C ILE A 206 -17.81 31.39 -5.60
N PRO A 207 -18.20 32.62 -5.20
CA PRO A 207 -17.62 33.25 -4.02
C PRO A 207 -17.84 32.45 -2.73
N TYR A 208 -18.95 31.71 -2.62
CA TYR A 208 -19.23 30.84 -1.48
C TYR A 208 -18.34 29.60 -1.48
N ILE A 209 -18.07 29.03 -2.66
CA ILE A 209 -17.08 27.94 -2.83
C ILE A 209 -15.70 28.40 -2.38
N GLU A 210 -15.28 29.60 -2.79
CA GLU A 210 -13.99 30.17 -2.38
C GLU A 210 -13.91 30.46 -0.88
N LYS A 211 -14.99 31.01 -0.31
CA LYS A 211 -15.11 31.23 1.14
C LYS A 211 -15.02 29.91 1.92
N LEU A 212 -15.72 28.86 1.50
CA LEU A 212 -15.66 27.53 2.12
C LEU A 212 -14.25 26.92 1.99
N ALA A 213 -13.66 26.98 0.80
CA ALA A 213 -12.31 26.49 0.55
C ALA A 213 -11.25 27.19 1.44
N SER A 214 -11.43 28.49 1.72
CA SER A 214 -10.49 29.23 2.58
C SER A 214 -10.45 28.75 4.04
N LYS A 215 -11.49 28.03 4.49
CA LYS A 215 -11.58 27.46 5.85
C LYS A 215 -10.96 26.07 5.97
N ILE A 216 -10.36 25.55 4.91
CA ILE A 216 -9.79 24.19 4.89
C ILE A 216 -8.77 23.95 6.02
N SER A 217 -8.00 24.98 6.40
CA SER A 217 -7.01 24.94 7.47
C SER A 217 -7.60 24.67 8.85
N ASP A 218 -8.88 24.96 9.04
CA ASP A 218 -9.59 24.70 10.31
C ASP A 218 -9.84 23.20 10.49
N TYR A 219 -9.79 22.42 9.41
CA TYR A 219 -10.20 21.02 9.38
C TYR A 219 -9.07 20.03 9.07
N ILE A 220 -8.07 20.43 8.28
CA ILE A 220 -6.94 19.57 7.90
C ILE A 220 -5.63 20.34 7.92
N LYS A 221 -4.55 19.63 8.30
CA LYS A 221 -3.18 20.17 8.29
C LYS A 221 -2.48 19.74 7.01
N ILE A 222 -2.37 20.65 6.06
CA ILE A 222 -1.69 20.40 4.78
C ILE A 222 -0.17 20.39 5.02
N PRO A 223 0.54 19.27 4.74
CA PRO A 223 2.00 19.22 4.88
C PRO A 223 2.66 20.08 3.80
N ASP A 224 3.79 20.72 4.16
CA ASP A 224 4.59 21.46 3.19
C ASP A 224 5.42 20.53 2.28
N LYS A 225 6.00 21.11 1.22
CA LYS A 225 6.80 20.38 0.23
C LYS A 225 7.99 19.64 0.84
N SER A 226 8.65 20.22 1.85
CA SER A 226 9.80 19.59 2.51
C SER A 226 9.37 18.38 3.31
N LYS A 227 8.24 18.47 4.02
CA LYS A 227 7.69 17.37 4.80
C LYS A 227 7.22 16.23 3.91
N ILE A 228 6.57 16.53 2.78
CA ILE A 228 6.16 15.54 1.78
C ILE A 228 7.37 14.75 1.28
N ARG A 229 8.44 15.45 0.87
CA ARG A 229 9.68 14.81 0.39
C ARG A 229 10.30 13.91 1.45
N SER A 230 10.45 14.42 2.68
CA SER A 230 11.01 13.65 3.80
C SER A 230 10.21 12.38 4.08
N ILE A 231 8.87 12.43 4.06
CA ILE A 231 8.03 11.24 4.27
C ILE A 231 8.29 10.19 3.17
N LEU A 232 8.30 10.60 1.90
CA LEU A 232 8.50 9.68 0.79
C LEU A 232 9.92 9.07 0.78
N GLU A 233 10.93 9.87 1.10
CA GLU A 233 12.32 9.41 1.24
C GLU A 233 12.49 8.42 2.40
N GLU A 234 11.88 8.70 3.56
CA GLU A 234 11.90 7.77 4.70
C GLU A 234 11.22 6.44 4.36
N MET A 235 10.09 6.48 3.65
CA MET A 235 9.41 5.26 3.16
C MET A 235 10.32 4.45 2.24
N TYR A 236 11.03 5.11 1.33
CA TYR A 236 11.95 4.44 0.41
C TYR A 236 13.10 3.78 1.18
N GLN A 237 13.72 4.50 2.12
CA GLN A 237 14.81 3.98 2.96
C GLN A 237 14.39 2.78 3.82
N ARG A 238 13.13 2.72 4.24
CA ARG A 238 12.57 1.58 4.99
C ARG A 238 12.23 0.38 4.12
N GLY A 239 12.34 0.49 2.79
CA GLY A 239 11.95 -0.56 1.86
C GLY A 239 10.44 -0.67 1.66
N GLU A 240 9.67 0.38 1.94
CA GLU A 240 8.21 0.40 1.76
C GLU A 240 7.80 0.58 0.28
N TYR A 241 8.48 -0.12 -0.63
CA TYR A 241 8.39 0.08 -2.08
C TYR A 241 6.98 -0.12 -2.62
N ILE A 242 6.21 -1.07 -2.07
CA ILE A 242 4.82 -1.32 -2.49
C ILE A 242 3.90 -0.12 -2.20
N LYS A 243 4.16 0.62 -1.12
CA LYS A 243 3.37 1.82 -0.79
C LYS A 243 3.71 2.97 -1.73
N ILE A 244 5.00 3.14 -2.04
CA ILE A 244 5.46 4.15 -3.03
C ILE A 244 4.88 3.84 -4.40
N ALA A 245 4.94 2.57 -4.83
CA ALA A 245 4.33 2.09 -6.06
C ALA A 245 2.83 2.38 -6.13
N LEU A 246 2.11 2.22 -5.03
CA LEU A 246 0.69 2.53 -4.97
C LEU A 246 0.40 4.02 -5.13
N ILE A 247 1.24 4.89 -4.54
CA ILE A 247 1.15 6.34 -4.72
C ILE A 247 1.44 6.71 -6.17
N ASP A 248 2.52 6.19 -6.76
CA ASP A 248 2.90 6.42 -8.17
C ASP A 248 1.78 5.97 -9.13
N HIS A 249 1.26 4.76 -8.96
CA HIS A 249 0.08 4.27 -9.70
C HIS A 249 -1.13 5.19 -9.53
N SER A 250 -1.30 5.72 -8.32
CA SER A 250 -2.33 6.71 -7.98
C SER A 250 -1.99 8.14 -8.41
N LEU A 251 -1.04 8.34 -9.32
CA LEU A 251 -0.83 9.60 -10.03
C LEU A 251 -1.09 9.47 -11.54
N GLU A 252 -1.15 8.24 -12.06
CA GLU A 252 -1.34 7.95 -13.48
C GLU A 252 -2.75 8.34 -13.97
N ALA A 253 -2.86 8.70 -15.25
CA ALA A 253 -4.12 9.06 -15.89
C ALA A 253 -4.94 7.80 -16.25
N GLY A 254 -6.26 7.82 -16.02
CA GLY A 254 -7.15 6.72 -16.44
C GLY A 254 -7.00 5.44 -15.60
N ARG A 255 -6.76 5.60 -14.29
CA ARG A 255 -6.44 4.51 -13.36
C ARG A 255 -7.45 3.37 -13.41
N SER A 256 -6.94 2.16 -13.56
CA SER A 256 -7.63 0.91 -13.29
C SER A 256 -7.02 0.22 -12.07
N GLU A 257 -7.70 -0.80 -11.55
CA GLU A 257 -7.12 -1.66 -10.54
C GLU A 257 -5.84 -2.32 -11.06
N SER A 258 -4.76 -2.24 -10.27
CA SER A 258 -3.50 -2.85 -10.66
C SER A 258 -3.44 -4.30 -10.21
N GLN A 259 -3.66 -5.21 -11.17
CA GLN A 259 -3.48 -6.64 -10.94
C GLN A 259 -2.03 -6.96 -10.56
N PHE A 260 -1.06 -6.25 -11.15
CA PHE A 260 0.37 -6.42 -10.84
C PHE A 260 0.67 -6.11 -9.37
N LEU A 261 0.23 -4.94 -8.85
CA LEU A 261 0.44 -4.60 -7.43
C LEU A 261 -0.32 -5.56 -6.49
N SER A 262 -1.47 -6.07 -6.93
CA SER A 262 -2.25 -7.05 -6.16
C SER A 262 -1.46 -8.36 -6.00
N TYR A 263 -0.96 -8.94 -7.09
CA TYR A 263 -0.16 -10.15 -7.03
C TYR A 263 1.19 -9.95 -6.35
N PHE A 264 1.81 -8.78 -6.52
CA PHE A 264 3.04 -8.42 -5.84
C PHE A 264 2.87 -8.47 -4.33
N SER A 265 1.82 -7.80 -3.82
CA SER A 265 1.54 -7.69 -2.37
C SER A 265 0.87 -8.93 -1.77
N GLY A 266 0.21 -9.74 -2.58
CA GLY A 266 -0.63 -10.85 -2.11
C GLY A 266 -2.01 -10.42 -1.58
N LEU A 267 -2.34 -9.14 -1.72
CA LEU A 267 -3.61 -8.54 -1.32
C LEU A 267 -4.43 -8.19 -2.56
N THR A 268 -5.75 -8.12 -2.43
CA THR A 268 -6.57 -7.49 -3.48
C THR A 268 -6.24 -6.00 -3.57
N PHE A 269 -6.39 -5.40 -4.76
CA PHE A 269 -6.15 -3.97 -4.94
C PHE A 269 -6.94 -3.10 -3.94
N ARG A 270 -8.19 -3.48 -3.67
CA ARG A 270 -9.04 -2.80 -2.67
C ARG A 270 -8.51 -2.90 -1.24
N GLN A 271 -7.96 -4.06 -0.84
CA GLN A 271 -7.31 -4.19 0.47
C GLN A 271 -6.07 -3.31 0.55
N LEU A 272 -5.25 -3.32 -0.50
CA LEU A 272 -4.04 -2.49 -0.60
C LEU A 272 -4.37 -0.99 -0.47
N CYS A 273 -5.42 -0.52 -1.15
CA CYS A 273 -5.90 0.87 -1.02
C CYS A 273 -6.32 1.26 0.40
N LYS A 274 -6.90 0.33 1.16
CA LYS A 274 -7.36 0.58 2.54
C LYS A 274 -6.22 0.56 3.55
N GLU A 275 -5.21 -0.28 3.34
CA GLU A 275 -4.09 -0.42 4.27
C GLU A 275 -3.09 0.73 4.19
N VAL A 276 -2.90 1.30 3.00
CA VAL A 276 -1.92 2.37 2.78
C VAL A 276 -2.56 3.73 3.04
N VAL A 277 -2.28 4.29 4.22
CA VAL A 277 -2.73 5.61 4.63
C VAL A 277 -1.53 6.48 5.00
N ILE A 278 -1.43 7.65 4.36
CA ILE A 278 -0.46 8.69 4.70
C ILE A 278 -1.25 9.96 5.00
N GLU A 279 -1.14 10.40 6.26
CA GLU A 279 -1.96 11.49 6.78
C GLU A 279 -1.90 12.75 5.91
N ASN A 280 -3.09 13.25 5.54
CA ASN A 280 -3.30 14.42 4.70
C ASN A 280 -2.63 14.38 3.31
N MET A 281 -2.10 13.23 2.88
CA MET A 281 -1.41 13.04 1.60
C MET A 281 -2.07 11.99 0.73
N PHE A 282 -2.41 10.83 1.30
CA PHE A 282 -2.84 9.66 0.55
C PHE A 282 -3.77 8.76 1.38
N ASN A 283 -4.93 8.40 0.82
CA ASN A 283 -5.85 7.45 1.45
C ASN A 283 -6.80 6.84 0.41
N ASP A 284 -7.17 5.56 0.57
CA ASP A 284 -8.06 4.82 -0.34
C ASP A 284 -7.66 4.93 -1.83
N CYS A 285 -6.35 4.91 -2.12
CA CYS A 285 -5.80 5.13 -3.47
C CYS A 285 -6.09 6.51 -4.09
N PHE A 286 -6.47 7.49 -3.28
CA PHE A 286 -6.56 8.89 -3.67
C PHE A 286 -5.41 9.70 -3.07
N VAL A 287 -4.74 10.46 -3.92
CA VAL A 287 -3.77 11.47 -3.52
C VAL A 287 -4.55 12.74 -3.21
N ASN A 288 -4.30 13.37 -2.06
CA ASN A 288 -5.00 14.59 -1.69
C ASN A 288 -4.74 15.70 -2.75
N PRO A 289 -5.78 16.28 -3.38
CA PRO A 289 -5.62 17.26 -4.46
C PRO A 289 -4.80 18.48 -4.05
N LEU A 290 -4.84 18.84 -2.76
CA LEU A 290 -4.16 20.01 -2.21
C LEU A 290 -2.63 19.87 -2.20
N VAL A 291 -2.12 18.64 -2.31
CA VAL A 291 -0.68 18.31 -2.35
C VAL A 291 -0.31 17.44 -3.55
N TYR A 292 -1.21 17.33 -4.53
CA TYR A 292 -1.09 16.39 -5.65
C TYR A 292 0.16 16.65 -6.49
N GLU A 293 0.43 17.93 -6.78
CA GLU A 293 1.57 18.33 -7.60
C GLU A 293 2.89 18.14 -6.87
N GLU A 294 2.91 18.49 -5.59
CA GLU A 294 4.06 18.34 -4.72
C GLU A 294 4.44 16.86 -4.56
N ILE A 295 3.44 15.98 -4.40
CA ILE A 295 3.64 14.52 -4.37
C ILE A 295 4.10 14.02 -5.74
N ARG A 296 3.49 14.48 -6.85
CA ARG A 296 3.88 14.08 -8.20
C ARG A 296 5.33 14.44 -8.51
N GLU A 297 5.74 15.67 -8.18
CA GLU A 297 7.12 16.11 -8.31
C GLU A 297 8.06 15.30 -7.41
N ALA A 298 7.70 15.10 -6.14
CA ALA A 298 8.53 14.36 -5.19
C ALA A 298 8.71 12.89 -5.59
N ILE A 299 7.66 12.22 -6.06
CA ILE A 299 7.73 10.85 -6.58
C ILE A 299 8.63 10.78 -7.82
N LYS A 300 8.52 11.74 -8.74
CA LYS A 300 9.37 11.80 -9.94
C LYS A 300 10.85 11.99 -9.57
N ASP A 301 11.15 12.93 -8.67
CA ASP A 301 12.51 13.19 -8.21
C ASP A 301 13.09 11.97 -7.49
N LEU A 302 12.29 11.35 -6.62
CA LEU A 302 12.67 10.14 -5.89
C LEU A 302 12.88 8.95 -6.83
N TYR A 303 12.03 8.78 -7.85
CA TYR A 303 12.17 7.73 -8.86
C TYR A 303 13.51 7.81 -9.57
N ASN A 304 13.87 9.00 -10.07
CA ASN A 304 15.13 9.20 -10.78
C ASN A 304 16.34 8.89 -9.89
N LYS A 305 16.33 9.40 -8.65
CA LYS A 305 17.41 9.13 -7.68
C LYS A 305 17.53 7.64 -7.35
N ALA A 306 16.41 6.99 -7.04
CA ALA A 306 16.38 5.56 -6.71
C ALA A 306 16.79 4.69 -7.89
N LEU A 307 16.42 5.08 -9.11
CA LEU A 307 16.82 4.42 -10.34
C LEU A 307 18.34 4.55 -10.56
N ASP A 308 18.90 5.75 -10.40
CA ASP A 308 20.35 5.98 -10.52
C ASP A 308 21.14 5.15 -9.49
N ASP A 309 20.68 5.14 -8.24
CA ASP A 309 21.29 4.35 -7.16
C ASP A 309 21.26 2.84 -7.49
N LEU A 310 20.14 2.34 -8.01
CA LEU A 310 20.00 0.94 -8.42
C LEU A 310 20.89 0.58 -9.61
N ILE A 311 20.90 1.41 -10.66
CA ILE A 311 21.75 1.23 -11.84
C ILE A 311 23.21 1.24 -11.45
N LYS A 312 23.62 2.13 -10.53
CA LYS A 312 25.00 2.27 -10.08
C LYS A 312 25.54 0.96 -9.49
N ILE A 313 24.74 0.26 -8.68
CA ILE A 313 25.14 -1.04 -8.10
C ILE A 313 25.52 -2.03 -9.21
N PHE A 314 24.67 -2.17 -10.24
CA PHE A 314 24.92 -3.09 -11.35
C PHE A 314 26.08 -2.61 -12.23
N ARG A 315 26.15 -1.32 -12.53
CA ARG A 315 27.26 -0.73 -13.29
C ARG A 315 28.61 -1.09 -12.67
N GLU A 316 28.78 -0.87 -11.37
CA GLU A 316 30.02 -1.16 -10.65
C GLU A 316 30.39 -2.65 -10.69
N ILE A 317 29.40 -3.55 -10.59
CA ILE A 317 29.60 -5.00 -10.69
C ILE A 317 30.09 -5.39 -12.10
N PHE A 318 29.41 -4.90 -13.15
CA PHE A 318 29.70 -5.30 -14.53
C PHE A 318 30.98 -4.66 -15.07
N GLU A 319 31.29 -3.42 -14.71
CA GLU A 319 32.54 -2.75 -15.10
C GLU A 319 33.77 -3.49 -14.54
N ARG A 320 33.69 -4.02 -13.30
CA ARG A 320 34.75 -4.90 -12.73
C ARG A 320 34.96 -6.19 -13.51
N GLN A 321 33.94 -6.66 -14.24
CA GLN A 321 34.00 -7.83 -15.12
C GLN A 321 34.39 -7.47 -16.57
N GLY A 322 34.77 -6.22 -16.82
CA GLY A 322 35.23 -5.72 -18.13
C GLY A 322 34.13 -5.34 -19.12
N TYR A 323 32.88 -5.19 -18.66
CA TYR A 323 31.80 -4.68 -19.51
C TYR A 323 31.84 -3.16 -19.60
N ARG A 324 31.46 -2.63 -20.77
CA ARG A 324 31.12 -1.23 -20.98
C ARG A 324 29.62 -1.04 -20.84
N VAL A 325 29.20 0.05 -20.21
CA VAL A 325 27.79 0.27 -19.84
C VAL A 325 27.25 1.55 -20.48
N GLY A 326 26.23 1.41 -21.32
CA GLY A 326 25.44 2.51 -21.86
C GLY A 326 24.01 2.44 -21.32
N CYS A 327 23.48 3.54 -20.80
CA CYS A 327 22.11 3.60 -20.29
C CYS A 327 21.31 4.72 -20.94
N ALA A 328 20.02 4.47 -21.16
CA ALA A 328 19.02 5.43 -21.58
C ALA A 328 17.77 5.22 -20.72
N ASN A 329 17.46 6.19 -19.85
CA ASN A 329 16.38 6.11 -18.87
C ASN A 329 16.53 4.86 -17.96
N ASP A 330 15.51 4.02 -17.91
CA ASP A 330 15.42 2.78 -17.13
C ASP A 330 16.12 1.58 -17.81
N HIS A 331 16.66 1.75 -19.01
CA HIS A 331 17.31 0.71 -19.78
C HIS A 331 18.83 0.87 -19.82
N CYS A 332 19.56 -0.20 -19.51
CA CYS A 332 21.01 -0.25 -19.70
C CYS A 332 21.43 -1.45 -20.55
N ALA A 333 22.41 -1.23 -21.41
CA ALA A 333 23.12 -2.25 -22.17
C ALA A 333 24.57 -2.40 -21.65
N PHE A 334 24.93 -3.62 -21.31
CA PHE A 334 26.27 -4.02 -20.86
C PHE A 334 26.91 -4.84 -21.96
N ALA A 335 28.01 -4.35 -22.54
CA ALA A 335 28.69 -5.01 -23.66
C ALA A 335 30.16 -5.26 -23.36
N ARG A 336 30.65 -6.45 -23.70
CA ARG A 336 32.07 -6.83 -23.64
C ARG A 336 32.45 -7.61 -24.90
N PRO A 337 33.62 -7.37 -25.51
CA PRO A 337 34.06 -8.15 -26.66
C PRO A 337 34.03 -9.66 -26.38
N GLY A 338 33.47 -10.44 -27.31
CA GLY A 338 33.37 -11.90 -27.19
C GLY A 338 32.27 -12.42 -26.28
N ALA A 339 31.48 -11.56 -25.63
CA ALA A 339 30.29 -11.93 -24.87
C ALA A 339 29.02 -11.37 -25.53
N ARG A 340 27.86 -12.00 -25.28
CA ARG A 340 26.58 -11.43 -25.70
C ARG A 340 26.28 -10.17 -24.90
N PRO A 341 25.70 -9.12 -25.51
CA PRO A 341 25.28 -7.94 -24.78
C PRO A 341 24.16 -8.31 -23.80
N ILE A 342 24.19 -7.70 -22.62
CA ILE A 342 23.18 -7.88 -21.57
C ILE A 342 22.36 -6.61 -21.49
N HIS A 343 21.05 -6.71 -21.66
CA HIS A 343 20.11 -5.61 -21.59
C HIS A 343 19.28 -5.76 -20.31
N VAL A 344 19.30 -4.73 -19.47
CA VAL A 344 18.62 -4.73 -18.18
C VAL A 344 17.69 -3.53 -18.10
N PHE A 345 16.43 -3.79 -17.74
CA PHE A 345 15.45 -2.76 -17.39
C PHE A 345 15.34 -2.66 -15.87
N PHE A 346 15.44 -1.46 -15.32
CA PHE A 346 15.50 -1.22 -13.88
C PHE A 346 14.27 -0.47 -13.38
N TYR A 347 13.67 -0.98 -12.30
CA TYR A 347 12.51 -0.39 -11.66
C TYR A 347 12.78 -0.19 -10.15
N PRO A 348 12.78 1.05 -9.64
CA PRO A 348 13.08 1.34 -8.24
C PRO A 348 11.98 0.93 -7.25
N TRP A 349 10.81 0.51 -7.76
CA TRP A 349 9.73 -0.09 -6.97
C TRP A 349 8.78 -0.88 -7.89
N PRO A 350 7.82 -1.63 -7.34
CA PRO A 350 6.89 -2.43 -8.12
C PRO A 350 6.11 -1.59 -9.12
N LYS A 351 6.31 -1.84 -10.41
CA LYS A 351 5.57 -1.17 -11.49
C LYS A 351 5.44 -2.12 -12.65
N SER A 352 4.24 -2.24 -13.24
CA SER A 352 4.10 -3.08 -14.43
C SER A 352 4.90 -2.46 -15.57
N PRO A 353 5.87 -3.17 -16.16
CA PRO A 353 6.58 -2.70 -17.33
C PRO A 353 5.61 -2.45 -18.50
N PRO A 354 5.80 -1.42 -19.33
CA PRO A 354 4.90 -1.15 -20.44
C PRO A 354 4.98 -2.25 -21.51
N TYR A 355 3.83 -2.69 -22.04
CA TYR A 355 3.79 -3.77 -23.05
C TYR A 355 4.55 -3.45 -24.34
N TYR A 356 4.68 -2.16 -24.69
CA TYR A 356 5.26 -1.67 -25.95
C TYR A 356 6.75 -1.32 -25.87
N VAL A 357 7.39 -1.38 -24.69
CA VAL A 357 8.83 -1.06 -24.54
C VAL A 357 9.74 -2.23 -24.95
N LEU A 358 9.15 -3.37 -25.33
CA LEU A 358 9.91 -4.58 -25.64
C LEU A 358 10.25 -4.68 -27.12
N GLU A 359 11.34 -4.02 -27.52
CA GLU A 359 12.03 -4.38 -28.74
C GLU A 359 12.53 -5.83 -28.63
N GLU A 360 12.33 -6.62 -29.68
CA GLU A 360 13.08 -7.85 -29.84
C GLU A 360 14.53 -7.46 -30.10
N ILE A 361 15.42 -7.75 -29.14
CA ILE A 361 16.86 -7.56 -29.26
C ILE A 361 17.47 -8.95 -29.52
N PRO A 362 17.67 -9.37 -30.78
CA PRO A 362 18.13 -10.71 -31.08
C PRO A 362 19.58 -10.90 -30.62
N GLY A 363 19.89 -12.08 -30.10
CA GLY A 363 21.26 -12.41 -29.66
C GLY A 363 21.71 -11.73 -28.37
N ALA A 364 20.81 -11.06 -27.65
CA ALA A 364 21.08 -10.40 -26.38
C ALA A 364 20.49 -11.17 -25.19
N VAL A 365 21.20 -11.13 -24.05
CA VAL A 365 20.68 -11.54 -22.75
C VAL A 365 19.78 -10.43 -22.24
N LYS A 366 18.57 -10.75 -21.76
CA LYS A 366 17.57 -9.75 -21.37
C LYS A 366 17.09 -9.99 -19.95
N SER A 367 16.93 -8.91 -19.19
CA SER A 367 16.41 -9.01 -17.83
C SER A 367 15.66 -7.77 -17.36
N VAL A 368 14.78 -7.99 -16.39
CA VAL A 368 14.09 -6.95 -15.62
C VAL A 368 14.54 -7.05 -14.17
N VAL A 369 14.97 -5.94 -13.59
CA VAL A 369 15.35 -5.81 -12.18
C VAL A 369 14.40 -4.84 -11.52
N MET A 370 13.79 -5.26 -10.42
CA MET A 370 12.78 -4.47 -9.71
C MET A 370 13.01 -4.52 -8.21
N GLN A 371 12.97 -3.37 -7.53
CA GLN A 371 13.10 -3.36 -6.07
C GLN A 371 11.82 -3.82 -5.36
N GLY A 372 12.03 -4.51 -4.24
CA GLY A 372 11.01 -5.08 -3.39
C GLY A 372 10.82 -6.57 -3.63
N ILE A 373 10.40 -7.28 -2.57
CA ILE A 373 10.19 -8.72 -2.60
C ILE A 373 8.69 -9.05 -2.78
N PRO A 374 8.29 -9.73 -3.86
CA PRO A 374 6.90 -10.09 -4.09
C PRO A 374 6.51 -11.39 -3.37
N THR A 375 5.19 -11.63 -3.27
CA THR A 375 4.67 -12.95 -2.91
C THR A 375 4.77 -13.95 -4.05
N GLN A 376 4.56 -15.24 -3.77
CA GLN A 376 4.51 -16.30 -4.81
C GLN A 376 3.40 -16.07 -5.85
N LEU A 377 2.38 -15.25 -5.55
CA LEU A 377 1.30 -14.96 -6.50
C LEU A 377 1.77 -14.15 -7.71
N ILE A 378 2.95 -13.49 -7.65
CA ILE A 378 3.52 -12.75 -8.78
C ILE A 378 3.67 -13.61 -10.04
N LEU A 379 3.85 -14.93 -9.87
CA LEU A 379 3.93 -15.91 -10.96
C LEU A 379 2.66 -15.97 -11.83
N GLN A 380 1.54 -15.45 -11.32
CA GLN A 380 0.25 -15.40 -12.03
C GLN A 380 0.08 -14.12 -12.87
N THR A 381 1.05 -13.20 -12.85
CA THR A 381 0.96 -11.95 -13.63
C THR A 381 1.14 -12.19 -15.13
N ASP A 382 0.27 -11.58 -15.95
CA ASP A 382 0.37 -11.63 -17.41
C ASP A 382 1.66 -10.99 -17.92
N SER A 383 2.10 -9.90 -17.29
CA SER A 383 3.35 -9.21 -17.62
C SER A 383 4.55 -10.16 -17.50
N LEU A 384 4.67 -10.90 -16.39
CA LEU A 384 5.78 -11.85 -16.18
C LEU A 384 5.75 -12.97 -17.22
N ARG A 385 4.57 -13.56 -17.49
CA ARG A 385 4.42 -14.59 -18.52
C ARG A 385 4.85 -14.09 -19.90
N SER A 386 4.32 -12.94 -20.33
CA SER A 386 4.62 -12.36 -21.65
C SER A 386 6.11 -12.00 -21.81
N TYR A 387 6.72 -11.44 -20.76
CA TYR A 387 8.14 -11.11 -20.77
C TYR A 387 9.02 -12.37 -20.76
N GLY A 388 8.64 -13.40 -19.99
CA GLY A 388 9.34 -14.69 -19.96
C GLY A 388 9.33 -15.40 -21.31
N GLU A 389 8.19 -15.39 -22.02
CA GLU A 389 8.08 -15.91 -23.40
C GLU A 389 9.05 -15.19 -24.35
N LYS A 390 9.18 -13.87 -24.20
CA LYS A 390 10.14 -13.03 -24.92
C LYS A 390 11.60 -13.18 -24.43
N GLY A 391 11.88 -14.07 -23.47
CA GLY A 391 13.22 -14.38 -22.98
C GLY A 391 13.80 -13.35 -22.03
N TYR A 392 12.97 -12.64 -21.26
CA TYR A 392 13.43 -11.76 -20.18
C TYR A 392 13.47 -12.51 -18.85
N LEU A 393 14.62 -12.51 -18.18
CA LEU A 393 14.76 -12.98 -16.80
C LEU A 393 14.30 -11.92 -15.80
N TRP A 394 13.46 -12.29 -14.84
CA TRP A 394 12.99 -11.37 -13.80
C TRP A 394 13.77 -11.53 -12.49
N PHE A 395 14.22 -10.38 -11.97
CA PHE A 395 14.88 -10.23 -10.68
C PHE A 395 14.10 -9.27 -9.79
N PHE A 396 13.87 -9.70 -8.56
CA PHE A 396 13.40 -8.84 -7.48
C PHE A 396 14.53 -8.64 -6.48
N ILE A 397 14.86 -7.40 -6.16
CA ILE A 397 16.02 -7.07 -5.33
C ILE A 397 15.60 -6.33 -4.06
N GLU A 398 16.18 -6.74 -2.94
CA GLU A 398 16.08 -6.01 -1.68
C GLU A 398 17.42 -6.12 -0.94
N ARG A 399 18.09 -4.98 -0.79
CA ARG A 399 19.44 -4.91 -0.19
C ARG A 399 20.41 -5.83 -0.92
N ASP A 400 20.97 -6.82 -0.24
CA ASP A 400 21.93 -7.81 -0.73
C ASP A 400 21.26 -9.10 -1.25
N LYS A 401 19.93 -9.15 -1.29
CA LYS A 401 19.16 -10.31 -1.73
C LYS A 401 18.55 -10.10 -3.12
N ILE A 402 18.68 -11.10 -3.98
CA ILE A 402 17.99 -11.21 -5.27
C ILE A 402 17.07 -12.44 -5.26
N LEU A 403 15.81 -12.25 -5.64
CA LEU A 403 14.86 -13.30 -5.95
C LEU A 403 14.71 -13.43 -7.46
N ILE A 404 15.01 -14.62 -7.96
CA ILE A 404 14.85 -14.98 -9.38
C ILE A 404 13.49 -15.63 -9.58
N VAL A 405 12.78 -15.21 -10.62
CA VAL A 405 11.59 -15.90 -11.07
C VAL A 405 11.99 -17.12 -11.91
N SER A 406 11.91 -18.31 -11.32
CA SER A 406 12.49 -19.53 -11.86
C SER A 406 11.98 -19.89 -13.26
N ASN A 407 10.69 -19.71 -13.53
CA ASN A 407 10.09 -20.06 -14.83
C ASN A 407 10.44 -19.08 -15.96
N THR A 408 11.14 -17.97 -15.65
CA THR A 408 11.67 -17.04 -16.67
C THR A 408 13.14 -17.33 -17.01
N TYR A 409 13.79 -18.26 -16.30
CA TYR A 409 15.18 -18.62 -16.54
C TYR A 409 15.34 -19.54 -17.75
N LYS A 410 16.25 -19.17 -18.66
CA LYS A 410 16.77 -20.00 -19.74
C LYS A 410 18.29 -20.11 -19.55
N HIS A 411 18.78 -21.33 -19.34
CA HIS A 411 20.20 -21.57 -19.04
C HIS A 411 21.12 -21.03 -20.13
N GLU A 412 20.79 -21.31 -21.40
CA GLU A 412 21.55 -20.85 -22.56
C GLU A 412 21.71 -19.33 -22.60
N ASP A 413 20.74 -18.56 -22.09
CA ASP A 413 20.74 -17.10 -22.13
C ASP A 413 21.32 -16.47 -20.87
N HIS A 414 20.91 -16.94 -19.70
CA HIS A 414 21.11 -16.20 -18.45
C HIS A 414 22.22 -16.73 -17.55
N TYR A 415 22.87 -17.84 -17.89
CA TYR A 415 23.92 -18.44 -17.05
C TYR A 415 25.05 -17.45 -16.71
N GLU A 416 25.58 -16.72 -17.70
CA GLU A 416 26.66 -15.76 -17.47
C GLU A 416 26.23 -14.60 -16.56
N LEU A 417 25.01 -14.09 -16.76
CA LEU A 417 24.42 -13.05 -15.93
C LEU A 417 24.31 -13.50 -14.47
N LEU A 418 23.76 -14.70 -14.23
CA LEU A 418 23.65 -15.24 -12.87
C LEU A 418 25.01 -15.49 -12.23
N ARG A 419 25.98 -16.00 -13.00
CA ARG A 419 27.34 -16.23 -12.52
C ARG A 419 27.98 -14.95 -12.00
N ILE A 420 27.80 -13.82 -12.70
CA ILE A 420 28.32 -12.52 -12.28
C ILE A 420 27.61 -12.03 -11.01
N LEU A 421 26.27 -12.11 -10.96
CA LEU A 421 25.51 -11.58 -9.83
C LEU A 421 25.69 -12.38 -8.53
N LYS A 422 25.94 -13.68 -8.62
CA LYS A 422 26.11 -14.57 -7.46
C LYS A 422 27.28 -14.19 -6.54
N ASP A 423 28.33 -13.58 -7.10
CA ASP A 423 29.49 -13.12 -6.33
C ASP A 423 29.18 -11.89 -5.45
N HIS A 424 28.01 -11.26 -5.66
CA HIS A 424 27.63 -9.99 -5.05
C HIS A 424 26.31 -10.03 -4.27
N PHE A 425 25.44 -11.00 -4.55
CA PHE A 425 24.11 -11.08 -3.96
C PHE A 425 23.79 -12.48 -3.44
N PHE A 426 22.99 -12.53 -2.38
CA PHE A 426 22.32 -13.75 -1.95
C PHE A 426 21.15 -14.05 -2.90
N ILE A 427 21.24 -15.16 -3.63
CA ILE A 427 20.25 -15.52 -4.65
C ILE A 427 19.28 -16.56 -4.10
N GLU A 428 18.00 -16.22 -4.14
CA GLU A 428 16.87 -17.12 -3.91
C GLU A 428 15.98 -17.21 -5.16
N THR A 429 15.01 -18.11 -5.15
CA THR A 429 14.13 -18.38 -6.29
C THR A 429 12.64 -18.37 -5.91
N ILE A 430 11.79 -17.92 -6.82
CA ILE A 430 10.32 -17.95 -6.73
C ILE A 430 9.79 -18.94 -7.77
N GLY A 431 8.90 -19.83 -7.33
CA GLY A 431 8.35 -20.92 -8.15
C GLY A 431 9.26 -22.14 -8.27
N SER A 432 8.79 -23.15 -8.99
CA SER A 432 9.50 -24.41 -9.20
C SER A 432 10.85 -24.17 -9.90
N VAL A 433 11.92 -24.67 -9.30
CA VAL A 433 13.30 -24.48 -9.77
C VAL A 433 13.62 -25.51 -10.86
N PRO A 434 13.94 -25.10 -12.11
CA PRO A 434 14.46 -26.01 -13.12
C PRO A 434 15.79 -26.63 -12.67
N LYS A 435 16.06 -27.88 -13.07
CA LYS A 435 17.31 -28.57 -12.72
C LYS A 435 18.54 -27.78 -13.16
N GLU A 436 18.48 -27.13 -14.32
CA GLU A 436 19.59 -26.34 -14.86
C GLU A 436 19.85 -25.07 -14.02
N LEU A 437 18.81 -24.51 -13.39
CA LEU A 437 18.95 -23.38 -12.47
C LEU A 437 19.49 -23.87 -11.13
N GLU A 438 18.98 -24.98 -10.60
CA GLU A 438 19.47 -25.63 -9.39
C GLU A 438 20.96 -25.99 -9.54
N GLU A 439 21.36 -26.57 -10.66
CA GLU A 439 22.74 -26.84 -11.03
C GLU A 439 23.55 -25.55 -11.19
N SER A 440 23.00 -24.46 -11.74
CA SER A 440 23.73 -23.18 -11.83
C SER A 440 23.96 -22.55 -10.45
N LEU A 441 22.99 -22.69 -9.54
CA LEU A 441 23.09 -22.24 -8.17
C LEU A 441 24.04 -23.13 -7.35
N THR A 442 24.11 -24.44 -7.65
CA THR A 442 24.91 -25.43 -6.90
C THR A 442 26.33 -25.64 -7.46
N SER A 443 26.51 -25.72 -8.79
CA SER A 443 27.78 -26.01 -9.50
C SER A 443 28.84 -24.90 -9.43
N LEU A 444 28.47 -23.72 -8.93
CA LEU A 444 29.41 -22.62 -8.67
C LEU A 444 29.93 -22.59 -7.22
N LEU A 445 29.67 -23.63 -6.41
CA LEU A 445 30.43 -23.92 -5.19
C LEU A 445 31.77 -24.60 -5.47
N THR A 446 32.07 -24.91 -6.73
CA THR A 446 33.34 -25.52 -7.15
C THR A 446 34.25 -24.53 -7.88
N LYS A 447 35.05 -23.79 -7.11
CA LYS A 447 36.43 -23.45 -7.48
C LYS A 447 37.29 -23.50 -6.22
N PRO A 448 38.26 -24.42 -6.11
CA PRO A 448 39.32 -24.31 -5.11
C PRO A 448 40.34 -23.30 -5.63
N ALA A 449 40.26 -22.06 -5.14
CA ALA A 449 41.46 -21.23 -5.08
C ALA A 449 42.16 -21.60 -3.78
N ALA A 450 43.38 -22.13 -3.91
CA ALA A 450 44.21 -22.56 -2.81
C ALA A 450 44.37 -21.46 -1.75
N LEU A 451 43.67 -21.64 -0.63
CA LEU A 451 44.13 -21.21 0.68
C LEU A 451 44.01 -22.44 1.56
N THR A 452 45.16 -23.04 1.83
CA THR A 452 45.37 -24.02 2.88
C THR A 452 44.91 -23.43 4.21
N GLN A 453 43.68 -23.76 4.60
CA GLN A 453 43.25 -23.88 5.99
C GLN A 453 42.05 -24.84 6.01
N PRO A 454 42.07 -25.87 6.85
CA PRO A 454 40.99 -26.84 6.90
C PRO A 454 39.70 -26.12 7.30
N VAL A 455 38.67 -26.25 6.45
CA VAL A 455 37.31 -25.84 6.77
C VAL A 455 36.82 -26.79 7.86
N SER A 456 36.96 -26.36 9.10
CA SER A 456 36.15 -26.88 10.19
C SER A 456 34.67 -26.60 9.86
N LEU A 457 33.80 -27.57 10.12
CA LEU A 457 32.33 -27.45 10.18
C LEU A 457 31.89 -26.06 10.65
N PRO A 458 30.72 -25.55 10.20
CA PRO A 458 30.23 -24.21 10.55
C PRO A 458 30.46 -23.98 12.03
N GLN A 459 31.41 -23.11 12.35
CA GLN A 459 31.65 -22.73 13.72
C GLN A 459 30.31 -22.16 14.20
N ILE A 460 29.76 -22.83 15.22
CA ILE A 460 28.76 -22.25 16.11
C ILE A 460 29.26 -20.83 16.36
N SER A 461 28.51 -19.83 15.92
CA SER A 461 28.80 -18.43 16.24
C SER A 461 29.23 -18.38 17.70
N PRO A 462 30.36 -17.73 18.06
CA PRO A 462 30.80 -17.73 19.45
C PRO A 462 29.61 -17.31 20.31
N ILE A 463 29.25 -18.15 21.29
CA ILE A 463 28.06 -17.98 22.12
C ILE A 463 28.08 -16.54 22.61
N LYS A 464 27.09 -15.77 22.16
CA LYS A 464 27.09 -14.34 22.38
C LYS A 464 26.80 -14.13 23.86
N ARG A 465 27.72 -13.45 24.54
CA ARG A 465 27.57 -13.06 25.94
C ARG A 465 26.69 -11.83 26.02
N PHE A 466 25.61 -11.92 26.79
CA PHE A 466 24.68 -10.83 27.05
C PHE A 466 24.90 -10.22 28.43
N GLY A 467 25.81 -10.80 29.21
CA GLY A 467 26.18 -10.32 30.54
C GLY A 467 25.26 -10.85 31.64
N GLY A 468 24.67 -12.03 31.44
CA GLY A 468 23.90 -12.71 32.48
C GLY A 468 24.78 -13.05 33.69
N ARG A 469 24.17 -13.17 34.86
CA ARG A 469 24.89 -13.52 36.09
C ARG A 469 25.36 -14.96 36.07
N ASP A 470 24.68 -15.83 35.33
CA ASP A 470 25.04 -17.23 35.15
C ASP A 470 25.27 -17.60 33.67
N LEU A 471 26.18 -18.54 33.44
CA LEU A 471 26.53 -19.03 32.10
C LEU A 471 25.32 -19.62 31.35
N LEU A 472 24.40 -20.28 32.05
CA LEU A 472 23.19 -20.86 31.47
C LEU A 472 22.26 -19.77 30.90
N GLU A 473 22.21 -18.59 31.53
CA GLU A 473 21.42 -17.44 31.05
C GLU A 473 21.97 -16.92 29.74
N ASP A 474 23.29 -16.74 29.64
CA ASP A 474 23.96 -16.33 28.40
C ASP A 474 23.74 -17.37 27.29
N ILE A 475 23.82 -18.67 27.60
CA ILE A 475 23.54 -19.73 26.64
C ILE A 475 22.10 -19.63 26.12
N VAL A 476 21.11 -19.54 27.02
CA VAL A 476 19.69 -19.47 26.66
C VAL A 476 19.36 -18.19 25.89
N ALA A 477 19.94 -17.05 26.29
CA ALA A 477 19.84 -15.78 25.57
C ALA A 477 20.44 -15.86 24.17
N SER A 478 21.61 -16.48 24.01
CA SER A 478 22.24 -16.70 22.71
C SER A 478 21.43 -17.61 21.82
N VAL A 479 20.76 -18.63 22.38
CA VAL A 479 19.83 -19.49 21.62
C VAL A 479 18.63 -18.68 21.13
N LEU A 480 17.95 -17.94 22.02
CA LEU A 480 16.79 -17.13 21.64
C LEU A 480 17.16 -16.05 20.61
N TYR A 481 18.32 -15.42 20.77
CA TYR A 481 18.85 -14.48 19.79
C TYR A 481 19.04 -15.13 18.41
N SER A 482 19.60 -16.34 18.37
CA SER A 482 19.78 -17.10 17.13
C SER A 482 18.47 -17.55 16.48
N LEU A 483 17.40 -17.70 17.28
CA LEU A 483 16.04 -17.96 16.80
C LEU A 483 15.29 -16.67 16.37
N GLY A 484 15.98 -15.52 16.39
CA GLY A 484 15.50 -14.23 15.90
C GLY A 484 14.69 -13.43 16.92
N PHE A 485 14.90 -13.66 18.21
CA PHE A 485 14.35 -12.84 19.29
C PHE A 485 15.32 -11.70 19.64
N THR A 486 14.77 -10.55 20.03
CA THR A 486 15.52 -9.57 20.84
C THR A 486 15.54 -10.07 22.27
N VAL A 487 16.71 -10.09 22.91
CA VAL A 487 16.88 -10.69 24.24
C VAL A 487 17.37 -9.68 25.26
N LYS A 488 16.92 -9.84 26.51
CA LYS A 488 17.42 -9.15 27.70
C LYS A 488 17.68 -10.19 28.77
N VAL A 489 18.83 -10.09 29.43
CA VAL A 489 19.20 -10.91 30.60
C VAL A 489 19.02 -10.09 31.87
N ASP A 490 18.80 -10.74 33.01
CA ASP A 490 18.56 -10.10 34.32
C ASP A 490 17.50 -8.98 34.25
N HIS A 491 16.44 -9.21 33.46
CA HIS A 491 15.49 -8.16 33.13
C HIS A 491 14.53 -7.91 34.29
N LYS A 492 14.64 -6.72 34.88
CA LYS A 492 13.76 -6.26 35.96
C LYS A 492 12.46 -5.67 35.42
N ILE A 493 11.34 -6.24 35.82
CA ILE A 493 9.99 -5.83 35.42
C ILE A 493 9.19 -5.50 36.68
N VAL A 494 8.53 -4.34 36.69
CA VAL A 494 7.60 -3.97 37.76
C VAL A 494 6.32 -4.78 37.60
N GLY A 495 6.02 -5.64 38.58
CA GLY A 495 4.83 -6.46 38.63
C GLY A 495 3.55 -5.66 38.90
N LYS A 496 2.40 -6.32 38.77
CA LYS A 496 1.06 -5.75 39.00
C LYS A 496 0.88 -5.18 40.41
N ALA A 497 1.59 -5.72 41.40
CA ALA A 497 1.57 -5.26 42.79
C ALA A 497 2.63 -4.17 43.08
N GLY A 498 3.34 -3.65 42.06
CA GLY A 498 4.38 -2.64 42.21
C GLY A 498 5.73 -3.16 42.69
N THR A 499 5.89 -4.48 42.87
CA THR A 499 7.15 -5.13 43.25
C THR A 499 8.01 -5.42 42.01
N GLU A 500 9.32 -5.31 42.14
CA GLU A 500 10.26 -5.64 41.06
C GLU A 500 10.43 -7.17 40.95
N ILE A 501 10.27 -7.71 39.74
CA ILE A 501 10.44 -9.12 39.41
C ILE A 501 11.62 -9.21 38.44
N GLU A 502 12.68 -9.90 38.84
CA GLU A 502 13.83 -10.19 37.98
C GLU A 502 13.55 -11.45 37.15
N VAL A 503 13.80 -11.36 35.84
CA VAL A 503 13.65 -12.45 34.89
C VAL A 503 15.01 -12.78 34.29
N ASP A 504 15.45 -14.03 34.49
CA ASP A 504 16.78 -14.51 34.07
C ASP A 504 17.02 -14.25 32.56
N VAL A 505 16.08 -14.65 31.69
CA VAL A 505 16.12 -14.32 30.25
C VAL A 505 14.73 -13.95 29.72
N TRP A 506 14.65 -12.80 29.05
CA TRP A 506 13.44 -12.28 28.41
C TRP A 506 13.64 -12.13 26.90
N GLY A 507 12.90 -12.90 26.11
CA GLY A 507 12.91 -12.86 24.65
C GLY A 507 11.66 -12.22 24.06
N GLU A 508 11.83 -11.27 23.14
CA GLU A 508 10.74 -10.60 22.43
C GLU A 508 10.90 -10.70 20.92
N LYS A 509 9.81 -11.01 20.22
CA LYS A 509 9.75 -10.99 18.76
C LYS A 509 8.39 -10.45 18.31
N TYR A 510 8.40 -9.59 17.30
CA TYR A 510 7.17 -9.14 16.65
C TYR A 510 6.82 -10.11 15.53
N VAL A 511 5.60 -10.65 15.58
CA VAL A 511 5.03 -11.52 14.54
C VAL A 511 3.75 -10.85 14.06
N GLY A 512 3.83 -10.09 12.97
CA GLY A 512 2.77 -9.16 12.59
C GLY A 512 2.64 -8.02 13.61
N ASP A 513 1.43 -7.83 14.14
CA ASP A 513 1.11 -6.89 15.22
C ASP A 513 1.23 -7.48 16.63
N ILE A 514 1.47 -8.80 16.75
CA ILE A 514 1.57 -9.49 18.03
C ILE A 514 3.01 -9.42 18.56
N ARG A 515 3.16 -8.90 19.78
CA ARG A 515 4.40 -9.01 20.55
C ARG A 515 4.46 -10.38 21.23
N PHE A 516 5.18 -11.31 20.61
CA PHE A 516 5.40 -12.65 21.12
C PHE A 516 6.54 -12.66 22.15
N ILE A 517 6.28 -13.23 23.33
CA ILE A 517 7.17 -13.12 24.50
C ILE A 517 7.55 -14.52 24.99
N VAL A 518 8.85 -14.73 25.19
CA VAL A 518 9.43 -15.90 25.83
C VAL A 518 10.02 -15.50 27.18
N TYR A 519 9.51 -16.10 28.24
CA TYR A 519 10.08 -16.03 29.58
C TYR A 519 10.92 -17.28 29.79
N ALA A 520 12.17 -17.14 30.21
CA ALA A 520 13.04 -18.25 30.55
C ALA A 520 13.67 -18.07 31.94
N SER A 521 13.50 -19.09 32.78
CA SER A 521 14.10 -19.20 34.11
C SER A 521 15.23 -20.23 34.05
N CYS A 522 16.43 -19.85 34.45
CA CYS A 522 17.67 -20.62 34.30
C CYS A 522 18.22 -21.03 35.67
N LYS A 523 18.10 -22.31 36.03
CA LYS A 523 18.55 -22.84 37.33
C LYS A 523 19.80 -23.70 37.15
N ASN A 524 20.96 -23.06 37.15
CA ASN A 524 22.25 -23.71 36.93
C ASN A 524 22.82 -24.33 38.23
N TRP A 525 22.11 -25.28 38.82
CA TRP A 525 22.41 -25.82 40.16
C TRP A 525 22.87 -27.27 40.13
N ASP A 526 23.67 -27.66 41.13
CA ASP A 526 24.11 -29.06 41.31
C ASP A 526 23.01 -29.96 41.88
N LYS A 527 21.93 -29.37 42.42
CA LYS A 527 20.76 -30.10 42.95
C LYS A 527 19.58 -30.03 41.96
N PRO A 528 18.74 -31.08 41.89
CA PRO A 528 17.54 -31.05 41.06
C PRO A 528 16.56 -29.95 41.47
N VAL A 529 15.86 -29.39 40.49
CA VAL A 529 14.78 -28.42 40.76
C VAL A 529 13.59 -29.14 41.42
N GLU A 530 13.13 -28.57 42.54
CA GLU A 530 12.00 -29.05 43.33
C GLU A 530 10.69 -28.32 43.00
N ILE A 531 9.56 -28.91 43.43
CA ILE A 531 8.21 -28.38 43.13
C ILE A 531 7.98 -26.97 43.68
N SER A 532 8.61 -26.62 44.79
CA SER A 532 8.54 -25.29 45.41
C SER A 532 9.06 -24.21 44.46
N ILE A 533 10.14 -24.48 43.74
CA ILE A 533 10.77 -23.56 42.80
C ILE A 533 9.89 -23.35 41.58
N VAL A 534 9.27 -24.41 41.05
CA VAL A 534 8.33 -24.31 39.92
C VAL A 534 7.15 -23.42 40.28
N ARG A 535 6.56 -23.60 41.47
CA ARG A 535 5.44 -22.79 41.96
C ARG A 535 5.83 -21.34 42.20
N GLU A 536 7.04 -21.09 42.69
CA GLU A 536 7.57 -19.74 42.87
C GLU A 536 7.67 -19.02 41.52
N GLU A 537 8.28 -19.66 40.52
CA GLU A 537 8.43 -19.11 39.16
C GLU A 537 7.07 -18.88 38.49
N PHE A 538 6.13 -19.82 38.65
CA PHE A 538 4.77 -19.65 38.17
C PHE A 538 4.08 -18.45 38.83
N GLY A 539 4.22 -18.31 40.15
CA GLY A 539 3.71 -17.17 40.91
C GLY A 539 4.26 -15.84 40.43
N ARG A 540 5.58 -15.77 40.16
CA ARG A 540 6.24 -14.58 39.58
C ARG A 540 5.63 -14.22 38.22
N ILE A 541 5.42 -15.20 37.34
CA ILE A 541 4.82 -14.97 36.01
C ILE A 541 3.42 -14.38 36.12
N LEU A 542 2.58 -14.85 37.06
CA LEU A 542 1.22 -14.33 37.24
C LEU A 542 1.21 -12.85 37.67
N GLN A 543 2.26 -12.41 38.36
CA GLN A 543 2.45 -11.02 38.79
C GLN A 543 2.99 -10.11 37.68
N LEU A 544 3.45 -10.63 36.55
CA LEU A 544 3.92 -9.79 35.44
C LEU A 544 2.75 -9.00 34.82
N PRO A 545 2.99 -7.77 34.30
CA PRO A 545 1.97 -6.97 33.60
C PRO A 545 1.38 -7.68 32.39
N LEU A 546 2.19 -8.51 31.71
CA LEU A 546 1.79 -9.32 30.58
C LEU A 546 2.24 -10.75 30.77
N ILE A 547 1.35 -11.70 30.46
CA ILE A 547 1.65 -13.12 30.56
C ILE A 547 2.49 -13.53 29.33
N PRO A 548 3.67 -14.13 29.52
CA PRO A 548 4.50 -14.65 28.42
C PRO A 548 3.78 -15.73 27.62
N HIS A 549 4.03 -15.75 26.31
CA HIS A 549 3.43 -16.72 25.38
C HIS A 549 4.09 -18.10 25.50
N VAL A 550 5.40 -18.11 25.79
CA VAL A 550 6.15 -19.33 26.11
C VAL A 550 6.86 -19.12 27.43
N ARG A 551 6.76 -20.11 28.31
CA ARG A 551 7.42 -20.15 29.61
C ARG A 551 8.40 -21.31 29.57
N VAL A 552 9.66 -21.04 29.80
CA VAL A 552 10.73 -22.04 29.75
C VAL A 552 11.39 -22.11 31.11
N ILE A 553 11.66 -23.32 31.57
CA ILE A 553 12.53 -23.53 32.72
C ILE A 553 13.65 -24.47 32.32
N VAL A 554 14.89 -24.02 32.51
CA VAL A 554 16.11 -24.70 32.08
C VAL A 554 16.94 -25.04 33.30
N ALA A 555 17.29 -26.31 33.48
CA ALA A 555 18.12 -26.76 34.59
C ALA A 555 18.87 -28.06 34.25
N PRO A 556 19.92 -28.41 35.01
CA PRO A 556 20.58 -29.72 34.88
C PRO A 556 19.63 -30.90 35.06
N SER A 557 18.76 -30.85 36.07
CA SER A 557 17.81 -31.92 36.36
C SER A 557 16.60 -31.41 37.17
N PHE A 558 15.48 -32.14 37.10
CA PHE A 558 14.28 -31.89 37.90
C PHE A 558 13.92 -33.13 38.72
N THR A 559 13.29 -32.93 39.87
CA THR A 559 12.55 -34.02 40.51
C THR A 559 11.30 -34.36 39.68
N GLU A 560 10.89 -35.63 39.68
CA GLU A 560 9.68 -36.07 38.95
C GLU A 560 8.41 -35.27 39.33
N PRO A 561 8.14 -34.97 40.61
CA PRO A 561 7.03 -34.09 40.98
C PRO A 561 7.16 -32.68 40.39
N ALA A 562 8.35 -32.08 40.38
CA ALA A 562 8.57 -30.75 39.81
C ALA A 562 8.36 -30.72 38.29
N LYS A 563 8.80 -31.77 37.58
CA LYS A 563 8.62 -31.89 36.13
C LYS A 563 7.15 -32.01 35.75
N LYS A 564 6.37 -32.79 36.51
CA LYS A 564 4.92 -32.91 36.32
C LYS A 564 4.20 -31.59 36.58
N GLU A 565 4.54 -30.90 37.68
CA GLU A 565 3.97 -29.59 38.01
C GLU A 565 4.30 -28.56 36.92
N ALA A 566 5.55 -28.49 36.49
CA ALA A 566 6.00 -27.52 35.48
C ALA A 566 5.25 -27.71 34.15
N ILE A 567 5.08 -28.96 33.70
CA ILE A 567 4.30 -29.25 32.49
C ILE A 567 2.83 -28.87 32.67
N ALA A 568 2.22 -29.16 33.83
CA ALA A 568 0.84 -28.80 34.13
C ALA A 568 0.62 -27.28 34.13
N ASP A 569 1.61 -26.52 34.59
CA ASP A 569 1.63 -25.05 34.63
C ASP A 569 2.03 -24.40 33.29
N GLY A 570 2.24 -25.22 32.25
CA GLY A 570 2.52 -24.77 30.88
C GLY A 570 3.97 -24.35 30.65
N PHE A 571 4.92 -24.83 31.46
CA PHE A 571 6.34 -24.67 31.18
C PHE A 571 6.85 -25.68 30.15
N VAL A 572 7.72 -25.19 29.28
CA VAL A 572 8.65 -25.99 28.49
C VAL A 572 9.84 -26.33 29.37
N VAL A 573 9.95 -27.59 29.77
CA VAL A 573 11.02 -28.08 30.65
C VAL A 573 12.23 -28.52 29.81
N ILE A 574 13.38 -27.91 30.05
CA ILE A 574 14.64 -28.24 29.37
C ILE A 574 15.67 -28.73 30.39
N GLU A 575 15.87 -30.04 30.42
CA GLU A 575 16.99 -30.67 31.14
C GLU A 575 18.27 -30.62 30.31
N THR A 576 19.33 -30.05 30.87
CA THR A 576 20.68 -30.01 30.27
C THR A 576 21.54 -31.21 30.67
N GLY A 577 21.15 -31.95 31.72
CA GLY A 577 21.81 -33.16 32.23
C GLY A 577 22.98 -32.89 33.19
N GLU A 578 23.55 -31.70 33.13
CA GLU A 578 24.70 -31.25 33.91
C GLU A 578 24.71 -29.72 33.99
N ARG A 579 25.48 -29.18 34.95
CA ARG A 579 25.65 -27.74 35.14
C ARG A 579 26.41 -27.13 33.96
N ALA A 580 25.99 -25.95 33.53
CA ALA A 580 26.71 -25.19 32.54
C ALA A 580 28.03 -24.65 33.11
N VAL A 581 29.13 -25.01 32.46
CA VAL A 581 30.50 -24.52 32.64
C VAL A 581 31.11 -24.24 31.26
N GLU A 582 32.19 -23.47 31.18
CA GLU A 582 32.79 -23.09 29.88
C GLU A 582 33.07 -24.30 28.97
N ASP A 583 33.57 -25.39 29.55
CA ASP A 583 33.97 -26.60 28.82
C ASP A 583 32.79 -27.31 28.12
N ASN A 584 31.57 -27.19 28.65
CA ASN A 584 30.38 -27.85 28.09
C ASN A 584 29.37 -26.87 27.47
N MET A 585 29.70 -25.58 27.40
CA MET A 585 28.84 -24.50 26.95
C MET A 585 28.24 -24.77 25.55
N ASN A 586 29.05 -25.22 24.60
CA ASN A 586 28.60 -25.52 23.23
C ASN A 586 27.63 -26.71 23.16
N ARG A 587 27.84 -27.73 24.01
CA ARG A 587 26.96 -28.90 24.09
C ARG A 587 25.60 -28.49 24.64
N ILE A 588 25.59 -27.70 25.71
CA ILE A 588 24.36 -27.20 26.33
C ILE A 588 23.62 -26.26 25.36
N TYR A 589 24.33 -25.35 24.70
CA TYR A 589 23.76 -24.49 23.66
C TYR A 589 23.03 -25.29 22.59
N LYS A 590 23.67 -26.31 22.04
CA LYS A 590 23.06 -27.17 21.01
C LYS A 590 21.81 -27.88 21.54
N ASN A 591 21.87 -28.43 22.75
CA ASN A 591 20.73 -29.13 23.36
C ASN A 591 19.53 -28.19 23.59
N VAL A 592 19.78 -26.97 24.08
CA VAL A 592 18.73 -25.96 24.31
C VAL A 592 18.17 -25.47 22.97
N TYR A 593 19.04 -25.18 22.00
CA TYR A 593 18.67 -24.77 20.64
C TYR A 593 17.77 -25.80 19.97
N ASP A 594 18.16 -27.07 19.97
CA ASP A 594 17.40 -28.14 19.32
C ASP A 594 16.00 -28.29 19.92
N LYS A 595 15.85 -28.16 21.25
CA LYS A 595 14.53 -28.25 21.90
C LYS A 595 13.65 -27.05 21.58
N LEU A 596 14.17 -25.83 21.68
CA LEU A 596 13.40 -24.61 21.40
C LEU A 596 13.08 -24.48 19.91
N ASN A 597 14.05 -24.78 19.03
CA ASN A 597 13.82 -24.79 17.59
C ASN A 597 12.73 -25.79 17.19
N LYS A 598 12.76 -27.01 17.75
CA LYS A 598 11.68 -28.00 17.52
C LYS A 598 10.33 -27.50 17.99
N LEU A 599 10.25 -26.83 19.15
CA LEU A 599 9.01 -26.25 19.64
C LEU A 599 8.45 -25.21 18.65
N PHE A 600 9.27 -24.28 18.20
CA PHE A 600 8.84 -23.21 17.29
C PHE A 600 8.53 -23.70 15.88
N ILE A 601 9.28 -24.67 15.36
CA ILE A 601 8.96 -25.32 14.08
C ILE A 601 7.67 -26.15 14.20
N GLY A 602 7.46 -26.85 15.32
CA GLY A 602 6.31 -27.73 15.53
C GLY A 602 4.96 -27.01 15.55
N VAL A 603 4.94 -25.71 15.81
CA VAL A 603 3.73 -24.86 15.73
C VAL A 603 3.59 -24.14 14.38
N ALA A 604 4.59 -24.24 13.50
CA ALA A 604 4.53 -23.66 12.16
C ALA A 604 3.60 -24.48 11.24
N PRO A 605 3.04 -23.89 10.17
CA PRO A 605 2.23 -24.62 9.19
C PRO A 605 2.95 -25.85 8.62
N LYS A 606 2.21 -26.93 8.32
CA LYS A 606 2.77 -28.23 7.87
C LYS A 606 3.79 -28.11 6.74
N TRP A 607 3.58 -27.22 5.78
CA TRP A 607 4.50 -27.04 4.66
C TRP A 607 5.89 -26.53 5.10
N MET A 608 5.96 -25.69 6.15
CA MET A 608 7.24 -25.26 6.74
C MET A 608 7.91 -26.39 7.53
N GLN A 609 7.11 -27.23 8.20
CA GLN A 609 7.63 -28.42 8.90
C GLN A 609 8.24 -29.41 7.90
N GLU A 610 7.57 -29.64 6.78
CA GLU A 610 8.06 -30.51 5.70
C GLU A 610 9.34 -29.95 5.05
N LEU A 611 9.41 -28.64 4.85
CA LEU A 611 10.61 -27.97 4.35
C LEU A 611 11.79 -28.11 5.32
N ALA A 612 11.56 -27.88 6.61
CA ALA A 612 12.57 -28.03 7.65
C ALA A 612 13.08 -29.48 7.76
N GLU A 613 12.18 -30.48 7.64
CA GLU A 613 12.57 -31.89 7.68
C GLU A 613 13.35 -32.30 6.41
N ARG A 614 13.01 -31.76 5.24
CA ARG A 614 13.80 -31.94 4.01
C ARG A 614 15.20 -31.32 4.15
N ALA A 615 15.29 -30.09 4.65
CA ALA A 615 16.58 -29.44 4.90
C ALA A 615 17.44 -30.24 5.89
N ARG A 616 16.83 -30.79 6.95
CA ARG A 616 17.51 -31.66 7.93
C ARG A 616 18.04 -32.94 7.30
N LYS A 617 17.26 -33.58 6.42
CA LYS A 617 17.72 -34.78 5.67
C LYS A 617 18.91 -34.48 4.77
N VAL A 618 18.86 -33.37 4.04
CA VAL A 618 19.97 -32.92 3.18
C VAL A 618 21.23 -32.63 4.00
N ALA A 619 21.10 -31.94 5.14
CA ALA A 619 22.22 -31.67 6.02
C ALA A 619 22.85 -32.95 6.59
N GLU A 620 22.03 -33.96 6.91
CA GLU A 620 22.49 -35.25 7.41
C GLU A 620 23.17 -36.11 6.32
N GLU A 621 22.70 -36.02 5.07
CA GLU A 621 23.37 -36.62 3.92
C GLU A 621 24.73 -35.97 3.66
N ILE A 622 24.81 -34.64 3.72
CA ILE A 622 26.08 -33.90 3.62
C ILE A 622 27.03 -34.32 4.75
N ARG A 623 26.54 -34.48 5.99
CA ARG A 623 27.34 -34.95 7.12
C ARG A 623 27.91 -36.34 6.89
N LYS A 624 27.08 -37.29 6.40
CA LYS A 624 27.53 -38.65 6.07
C LYS A 624 28.58 -38.66 4.96
N ILE A 625 28.40 -37.85 3.92
CA ILE A 625 29.40 -37.70 2.86
C ILE A 625 30.72 -37.17 3.43
N GLY A 626 30.67 -36.19 4.34
CA GLY A 626 31.85 -35.70 5.06
C GLY A 626 32.57 -36.78 5.87
N GLU A 627 31.83 -37.59 6.64
CA GLU A 627 32.39 -38.70 7.42
C GLU A 627 32.97 -39.82 6.55
N GLU A 628 32.38 -40.10 5.39
CA GLU A 628 32.92 -41.06 4.42
C GLU A 628 34.21 -40.54 3.77
N LEU A 629 34.27 -39.25 3.44
CA LEU A 629 35.48 -38.61 2.92
C LEU A 629 36.63 -38.61 3.94
N GLU A 630 36.33 -38.37 5.24
CA GLU A 630 37.34 -38.49 6.31
C GLU A 630 37.84 -39.92 6.50
N LYS A 631 36.97 -40.93 6.37
CA LYS A 631 37.39 -42.35 6.41
C LYS A 631 38.27 -42.73 5.24
N ILE A 632 37.99 -42.20 4.04
CA ILE A 632 38.82 -42.43 2.85
C ILE A 632 40.19 -41.74 3.01
N ALA A 633 40.22 -40.54 3.60
CA ALA A 633 41.46 -39.81 3.89
C ALA A 633 42.29 -40.40 5.05
N GLY A 634 41.66 -41.19 5.93
CA GLY A 634 42.27 -41.76 7.13
C GLY A 634 42.88 -43.16 6.99
N THR A 635 43.06 -43.70 5.78
CA THR A 635 43.74 -45.00 5.60
C THR A 635 45.26 -44.76 5.56
N PRO A 636 46.04 -45.16 6.59
CA PRO A 636 47.49 -45.01 6.55
C PRO A 636 48.08 -46.14 5.71
N SER A 637 48.94 -45.78 4.75
CA SER A 637 49.92 -46.68 4.14
C SER A 637 50.95 -47.15 5.16
#